data_AF-A0A9E1IY34-F1
#
_entry.id   AF-A0A9E1IY34-F1
#
_cell.length_a   1.000
_cell.length_b   1.000
_cell.length_c   1.000
_cell.angle_alpha   90.00
_cell.angle_beta   90.00
_cell.angle_gamma   90.00
#
_symmetry.space_group_name_H-M   'P 1'
#
loop_
_entity.id
_entity.type
_entity.pdbx_description
1 polymer ?
#
loop_
_entity_poly.entity_id
_entity_poly.type
_entity_poly.pdbx_seq_one_letter_code
_entity_poly.pdbx_strand_id
1 'polypeptide(L)'
;MNTQNFKFILSFVFLTFFLILSSGVSGWFDGLPWSNTVETLTLIIFIPCLFIIGRHFLSTKSSVIFLATLLILKLTLHLGAPLSGWKVRVAPNLKGLENGELIKTYFTIWENDVSAILKKEWDDKKEFPIDWFIPLSEESSTTPTNIVAGTLEEKLEKLSLWMNVEGVVRLPQGTQLIVLVQGTKFEELNAVSLDGEKFSIPIVHQLAEVKELDKPPSPARSRAISGKFKYLGNNWAFHPFLVDRDGNIKSIFENGISWQDGSALDLNDGELETYLFLGKLINYGFLVFLLIWFIWSIQHLWIQKILSTPIVICSLLGAVLPWFMAYFASLLSLVRLPYPLNPQYLAISIFLAGVGILGFSYWRPEFSLDKENNLHKKVFLLFAPALLSYFTFRWWPDLEHISLWTLRDDWTTYQNFSRAIVIEGQWLQAGEPVLHTPSQYRYIVAFFHWLFGPSAFSQRFSDIWFTVGTSIILVHMAIRFGLSTFMAFLTSLLFLCVAIGDLNHIGDGLAEYAAMFFAMFAGFILFKWPTNYIRVLIAGSFATIGFWLHLDRIGVAGGMACFLINSKEGTVAFVWKNFLHAVRSNWKFFAVYLTTLGLGLLAIILRNGFVGGHFGFVSPGHPNFSGDLLWSNWYLLLTGEPWPNFPINTMLLTLVLLPGTLLGLIALIWRPRPLARFPLSISIILLGLLSPYLFLHIWGYPPRYSTQLLPLAALSLGIIFGNFSSSVGTKKRA
;
A
#
# COMPACT_ATOMS: atom_id res chain seq x y z
N MET A 1 -25.91 -5.24 -21.06
CA MET A 1 -25.36 -5.08 -19.70
C MET A 1 -26.53 -4.94 -18.73
N ASN A 2 -26.55 -5.62 -17.57
CA ASN A 2 -27.67 -5.50 -16.60
C ASN A 2 -27.74 -4.05 -16.06
N THR A 3 -28.93 -3.48 -15.89
CA THR A 3 -29.17 -2.12 -15.34
C THR A 3 -28.44 -1.88 -14.02
N GLN A 4 -28.30 -2.92 -13.18
CA GLN A 4 -27.51 -2.84 -11.94
C GLN A 4 -26.01 -2.62 -12.21
N ASN A 5 -25.45 -3.30 -13.21
CA ASN A 5 -24.04 -3.14 -13.58
C ASN A 5 -23.78 -1.74 -14.13
N PHE A 6 -24.72 -1.17 -14.88
CA PHE A 6 -24.59 0.20 -15.39
C PHE A 6 -24.56 1.24 -14.27
N LYS A 7 -25.47 1.15 -13.28
CA LYS A 7 -25.47 2.04 -12.11
C LYS A 7 -24.18 1.96 -11.30
N PHE A 8 -23.68 0.76 -11.07
CA PHE A 8 -22.40 0.55 -10.39
C PHE A 8 -21.26 1.27 -11.12
N ILE A 9 -21.14 1.06 -12.43
CA ILE A 9 -20.08 1.69 -13.23
C ILE A 9 -20.20 3.22 -13.16
N LEU A 10 -21.42 3.75 -13.28
CA LEU A 10 -21.64 5.20 -13.24
C LEU A 10 -21.26 5.80 -11.88
N SER A 11 -21.71 5.20 -10.77
CA SER A 11 -21.30 5.62 -9.42
C SER A 11 -19.79 5.53 -9.22
N PHE A 12 -19.16 4.45 -9.72
CA PHE A 12 -17.71 4.29 -9.62
C PHE A 12 -16.97 5.39 -10.37
N VAL A 13 -17.40 5.72 -11.58
CA VAL A 13 -16.84 6.80 -12.39
C VAL A 13 -17.04 8.15 -11.69
N PHE A 14 -18.24 8.45 -11.19
CA PHE A 14 -18.50 9.70 -10.46
C PHE A 14 -17.66 9.84 -9.20
N LEU A 15 -17.56 8.77 -8.40
CA LEU A 15 -16.69 8.75 -7.22
C LEU A 15 -15.23 8.99 -7.60
N THR A 16 -14.75 8.36 -8.68
CA THR A 16 -13.36 8.50 -9.15
C THR A 16 -13.06 9.93 -9.57
N PHE A 17 -13.90 10.54 -10.42
CA PHE A 17 -13.71 11.94 -10.83
C PHE A 17 -13.83 12.90 -9.65
N PHE A 18 -14.78 12.65 -8.74
CA PHE A 18 -14.92 13.45 -7.52
C PHE A 18 -13.64 13.44 -6.68
N LEU A 19 -12.96 12.29 -6.56
CA LEU A 19 -11.73 12.16 -5.79
C LEU A 19 -10.52 12.79 -6.49
N ILE A 20 -10.48 12.81 -7.82
CA ILE A 20 -9.34 13.34 -8.59
C ILE A 20 -9.36 14.86 -8.68
N LEU A 21 -10.53 15.46 -8.92
CA LEU A 21 -10.66 16.90 -9.14
C LEU A 21 -10.27 17.68 -7.90
N SER A 22 -9.61 18.82 -8.09
CA SER A 22 -9.37 19.78 -7.00
C SER A 22 -10.55 20.71 -6.81
N SER A 23 -10.91 20.99 -5.56
CA SER A 23 -11.92 21.99 -5.22
C SER A 23 -11.36 23.41 -5.16
N GLY A 24 -10.04 23.59 -5.19
CA GLY A 24 -9.37 24.89 -5.14
C GLY A 24 -9.34 25.50 -3.74
N VAL A 25 -10.43 25.40 -2.99
CA VAL A 25 -10.54 25.88 -1.59
C VAL A 25 -9.99 24.88 -0.58
N SER A 26 -9.57 25.37 0.59
CA SER A 26 -9.09 24.51 1.66
C SER A 26 -10.17 23.52 2.11
N GLY A 27 -9.81 22.24 2.15
CA GLY A 27 -10.75 21.17 2.41
C GLY A 27 -10.06 19.84 2.67
N TRP A 28 -10.82 18.90 3.25
CA TRP A 28 -10.31 17.55 3.47
C TRP A 28 -10.17 16.78 2.16
N PHE A 29 -11.07 16.95 1.19
CA PHE A 29 -11.06 16.20 -0.07
C PHE A 29 -10.82 17.11 -1.27
N ASP A 30 -9.58 17.57 -1.46
CA ASP A 30 -9.17 18.60 -2.42
C ASP A 30 -8.42 18.08 -3.65
N GLY A 31 -8.49 16.77 -3.92
CA GLY A 31 -8.03 16.20 -5.18
C GLY A 31 -6.59 15.71 -5.15
N LEU A 32 -6.00 15.48 -6.32
CA LEU A 32 -4.61 15.00 -6.40
C LEU A 32 -3.58 16.10 -6.09
N PRO A 33 -2.43 15.75 -5.48
CA PRO A 33 -2.14 14.46 -4.87
C PRO A 33 -2.89 14.27 -3.54
N TRP A 34 -3.30 13.02 -3.26
CA TRP A 34 -3.97 12.64 -2.01
C TRP A 34 -2.97 12.50 -0.86
N SER A 35 -2.25 13.58 -0.55
CA SER A 35 -1.16 13.56 0.41
C SER A 35 -1.59 13.87 1.84
N ASN A 36 -2.80 14.40 2.04
CA ASN A 36 -3.30 14.70 3.38
C ASN A 36 -3.79 13.44 4.10
N THR A 37 -3.80 13.50 5.43
CA THR A 37 -4.13 12.38 6.32
C THR A 37 -5.54 11.85 6.07
N VAL A 38 -6.53 12.74 5.96
CA VAL A 38 -7.93 12.35 5.83
C VAL A 38 -8.18 11.66 4.48
N GLU A 39 -7.64 12.19 3.38
CA GLU A 39 -7.72 11.60 2.04
C GLU A 39 -7.00 10.26 2.00
N THR A 40 -5.76 10.23 2.47
CA THR A 40 -4.93 9.02 2.45
C THR A 40 -5.64 7.88 3.19
N LEU A 41 -6.11 8.12 4.42
CA LEU A 41 -6.84 7.12 5.19
C LEU A 41 -8.16 6.72 4.53
N THR A 42 -8.89 7.69 3.97
CA THR A 42 -10.17 7.42 3.30
C THR A 42 -9.96 6.52 2.07
N LEU A 43 -8.94 6.78 1.27
CA LEU A 43 -8.69 6.10 0.00
C LEU A 43 -7.97 4.77 0.16
N ILE A 44 -7.03 4.68 1.09
CA ILE A 44 -6.24 3.46 1.33
C ILE A 44 -6.99 2.48 2.24
N ILE A 45 -7.86 2.96 3.14
CA ILE A 45 -8.48 2.10 4.17
C ILE A 45 -9.99 2.03 4.01
N PHE A 46 -10.68 3.17 4.15
CA PHE A 46 -12.14 3.17 4.27
C PHE A 46 -12.85 2.75 2.98
N ILE A 47 -12.49 3.35 1.84
CA ILE A 47 -13.12 3.05 0.56
C ILE A 47 -12.90 1.57 0.14
N PRO A 48 -11.69 1.00 0.19
CA PRO A 48 -11.48 -0.42 -0.11
C PRO A 48 -12.28 -1.35 0.82
N CYS A 49 -12.34 -1.05 2.13
CA CYS A 49 -13.21 -1.78 3.06
C CYS A 49 -14.67 -1.77 2.60
N LEU A 50 -15.21 -0.58 2.30
CA LEU A 50 -16.59 -0.40 1.84
C LEU A 50 -16.87 -1.11 0.51
N PHE A 51 -15.91 -1.16 -0.42
CA PHE A 51 -16.02 -1.97 -1.63
C PHE A 51 -16.13 -3.46 -1.32
N ILE A 52 -15.33 -3.99 -0.40
CA ILE A 52 -15.34 -5.42 -0.05
C ILE A 52 -16.66 -5.82 0.62
N ILE A 53 -17.14 -5.03 1.59
CA ILE A 53 -18.33 -5.37 2.39
C ILE A 53 -19.64 -4.94 1.73
N GLY A 54 -19.60 -3.87 0.93
CA GLY A 54 -20.76 -3.04 0.65
C GLY A 54 -20.91 -2.54 -0.79
N ARG A 55 -20.15 -3.04 -1.78
CA ARG A 55 -20.19 -2.54 -3.18
C ARG A 55 -21.58 -2.40 -3.82
N HIS A 56 -22.56 -3.17 -3.34
CA HIS A 56 -23.93 -3.12 -3.86
C HIS A 56 -24.62 -1.78 -3.60
N PHE A 57 -24.20 -1.03 -2.58
CA PHE A 57 -24.68 0.33 -2.33
C PHE A 57 -24.47 1.26 -3.54
N LEU A 58 -23.32 1.16 -4.21
CA LEU A 58 -22.99 1.94 -5.40
C LEU A 58 -23.89 1.61 -6.60
N SER A 59 -24.62 0.49 -6.55
CA SER A 59 -25.59 0.12 -7.59
C SER A 59 -26.99 0.74 -7.35
N THR A 60 -27.19 1.44 -6.24
CA THR A 60 -28.48 2.07 -5.90
C THR A 60 -28.68 3.38 -6.68
N LYS A 61 -29.94 3.72 -6.98
CA LYS A 61 -30.27 4.99 -7.67
C LYS A 61 -29.85 6.19 -6.82
N SER A 62 -30.05 6.12 -5.50
CA SER A 62 -29.70 7.18 -4.56
C SER A 62 -28.20 7.45 -4.54
N SER A 63 -27.36 6.41 -4.56
CA SER A 63 -25.91 6.59 -4.62
C SER A 63 -25.46 7.30 -5.90
N VAL A 64 -26.02 6.92 -7.06
CA VAL A 64 -25.71 7.57 -8.34
C VAL A 64 -26.05 9.06 -8.30
N ILE A 65 -27.25 9.40 -7.83
CA ILE A 65 -27.72 10.80 -7.76
C ILE A 65 -26.87 11.60 -6.78
N PHE A 66 -26.60 11.06 -5.59
CA PHE A 66 -25.80 11.76 -4.58
C PHE A 66 -24.39 12.06 -5.09
N LEU A 67 -23.72 11.07 -5.69
CA LEU A 67 -22.39 11.25 -6.27
C LEU A 67 -22.38 12.19 -7.47
N ALA A 68 -23.41 12.15 -8.33
CA ALA A 68 -23.57 13.13 -9.41
C ALA A 68 -23.68 14.56 -8.87
N THR A 69 -24.50 14.78 -7.85
CA THR A 69 -24.66 16.11 -7.22
C THR A 69 -23.33 16.58 -6.62
N LEU A 70 -22.63 15.73 -5.86
CA LEU A 70 -21.31 16.07 -5.31
C LEU A 70 -20.30 16.41 -6.41
N LEU A 71 -20.29 15.63 -7.50
CA LEU A 71 -19.39 15.88 -8.63
C LEU A 71 -19.69 17.20 -9.33
N ILE A 72 -20.97 17.55 -9.55
CA ILE A 72 -21.36 18.83 -10.15
C ILE A 72 -20.94 20.00 -9.27
N LEU A 73 -21.15 19.91 -7.95
CA LEU A 73 -20.69 20.93 -7.01
C LEU A 73 -19.16 21.06 -7.04
N LYS A 74 -18.44 19.93 -7.08
CA LYS A 74 -16.98 19.93 -7.14
C LYS A 74 -16.43 20.47 -8.45
N LEU A 75 -17.08 20.20 -9.58
CA LEU A 75 -16.76 20.80 -10.88
C LEU A 75 -16.99 22.32 -10.87
N THR A 76 -18.04 22.79 -10.20
CA THR A 76 -18.32 24.23 -10.06
C THR A 76 -17.18 24.93 -9.32
N LEU A 77 -16.69 24.34 -8.22
CA LEU A 77 -15.54 24.87 -7.51
C LEU A 77 -14.25 24.77 -8.33
N HIS A 78 -13.99 23.62 -8.94
CA HIS A 78 -12.79 23.40 -9.74
C HIS A 78 -12.60 24.45 -10.84
N LEU A 79 -13.70 24.91 -11.45
CA LEU A 79 -13.68 25.86 -12.56
C LEU A 79 -13.77 27.33 -12.13
N GLY A 80 -14.29 27.61 -10.92
CA GLY A 80 -14.63 28.97 -10.50
C GLY A 80 -13.91 29.49 -9.24
N ALA A 81 -13.47 28.60 -8.35
CA ALA A 81 -12.86 28.99 -7.09
C ALA A 81 -11.36 29.29 -7.24
N PRO A 82 -10.82 30.29 -6.51
CA PRO A 82 -9.39 30.53 -6.47
C PRO A 82 -8.65 29.39 -5.77
N LEU A 83 -7.38 29.19 -6.14
CA LEU A 83 -6.54 28.14 -5.55
C LEU A 83 -5.96 28.57 -4.21
N SER A 84 -6.19 27.77 -3.19
CA SER A 84 -5.75 28.00 -1.81
C SER A 84 -4.30 27.58 -1.56
N GLY A 85 -3.70 28.22 -0.55
CA GLY A 85 -2.34 27.95 -0.09
C GLY A 85 -1.26 28.81 -0.76
N TRP A 86 -0.03 28.71 -0.27
CA TRP A 86 1.11 29.42 -0.84
C TRP A 86 1.99 28.51 -1.69
N LYS A 87 2.53 29.06 -2.77
CA LYS A 87 3.49 28.40 -3.64
C LYS A 87 4.84 28.33 -2.95
N VAL A 88 5.41 27.13 -2.86
CA VAL A 88 6.75 26.89 -2.30
C VAL A 88 7.66 26.39 -3.39
N ARG A 89 8.80 27.05 -3.55
CA ARG A 89 9.85 26.72 -4.51
C ARG A 89 11.14 26.47 -3.77
N VAL A 90 11.82 25.36 -4.06
CA VAL A 90 13.06 25.03 -3.34
C VAL A 90 14.23 24.77 -4.29
N ALA A 91 15.42 25.17 -3.84
CA ALA A 91 16.66 25.07 -4.58
C ALA A 91 17.84 24.74 -3.64
N PRO A 92 18.93 24.13 -4.14
CA PRO A 92 20.09 23.82 -3.31
C PRO A 92 20.90 25.08 -2.94
N ASN A 93 20.82 26.14 -3.76
CA ASN A 93 21.52 27.40 -3.54
C ASN A 93 20.68 28.60 -4.02
N LEU A 94 21.02 29.80 -3.54
CA LEU A 94 20.29 31.04 -3.84
C LEU A 94 20.28 31.36 -5.34
N LYS A 95 21.42 31.18 -6.02
CA LYS A 95 21.54 31.46 -7.45
C LYS A 95 20.60 30.58 -8.28
N GLY A 96 20.49 29.30 -7.94
CA GLY A 96 19.54 28.38 -8.57
C GLY A 96 18.10 28.80 -8.32
N LEU A 97 17.77 29.24 -7.09
CA LEU A 97 16.44 29.76 -6.77
C LEU A 97 16.07 30.98 -7.62
N GLU A 98 17.02 31.91 -7.81
CA GLU A 98 16.83 33.13 -8.61
C GLU A 98 16.77 32.86 -10.12
N ASN A 99 17.49 31.84 -10.59
CA ASN A 99 17.48 31.40 -11.98
C ASN A 99 16.28 30.50 -12.34
N GLY A 100 15.46 30.10 -11.35
CA GLY A 100 14.37 29.13 -11.56
C GLY A 100 14.83 27.67 -11.71
N GLU A 101 16.05 27.35 -11.30
CA GLU A 101 16.59 25.98 -11.26
C GLU A 101 16.05 25.24 -10.02
N LEU A 102 14.75 24.94 -10.07
CA LEU A 102 14.03 24.31 -8.96
C LEU A 102 14.38 22.83 -8.82
N ILE A 103 14.39 22.37 -7.57
CA ILE A 103 14.45 20.93 -7.31
C ILE A 103 13.08 20.32 -7.61
N LYS A 104 13.11 19.28 -8.46
CA LYS A 104 11.91 18.52 -8.79
C LYS A 104 11.50 17.62 -7.64
N THR A 105 10.21 17.59 -7.35
CA THR A 105 9.59 16.78 -6.29
C THR A 105 8.45 15.95 -6.85
N TYR A 106 7.88 15.02 -6.08
CA TYR A 106 6.65 14.34 -6.49
C TYR A 106 5.48 15.31 -6.70
N PHE A 107 5.54 16.52 -6.15
CA PHE A 107 4.54 17.54 -6.42
C PHE A 107 4.70 18.18 -7.81
N THR A 108 5.93 18.27 -8.33
CA THR A 108 6.20 18.92 -9.64
C THR A 108 5.51 18.27 -10.85
N ILE A 109 4.99 17.06 -10.69
CA ILE A 109 4.20 16.35 -11.71
C ILE A 109 2.86 17.05 -11.95
N TRP A 110 2.30 17.62 -10.88
CA TRP A 110 1.00 18.27 -10.89
C TRP A 110 1.15 19.75 -11.27
N GLU A 111 2.19 20.41 -10.77
CA GLU A 111 2.52 21.81 -11.08
C GLU A 111 4.03 21.99 -11.30
N ASN A 112 4.42 22.27 -12.55
CA ASN A 112 5.83 22.31 -12.95
C ASN A 112 6.64 23.47 -12.33
N ASP A 113 5.98 24.54 -11.86
CA ASP A 113 6.62 25.75 -11.36
C ASP A 113 6.80 25.77 -9.84
N VAL A 114 6.35 24.74 -9.11
CA VAL A 114 6.40 24.70 -7.64
C VAL A 114 6.87 23.36 -7.11
N SER A 115 7.62 23.41 -6.01
CA SER A 115 8.09 22.20 -5.32
C SER A 115 7.05 21.65 -4.34
N ALA A 116 6.14 22.49 -3.84
CA ALA A 116 4.97 22.13 -3.03
C ALA A 116 3.98 23.31 -2.94
N ILE A 117 2.74 23.03 -2.52
CA ILE A 117 1.80 24.06 -2.05
C ILE A 117 1.66 23.94 -0.52
N LEU A 118 1.93 25.04 0.17
CA LEU A 118 1.74 25.16 1.61
C LEU A 118 0.26 25.41 1.90
N LYS A 119 -0.45 24.38 2.36
CA LYS A 119 -1.87 24.43 2.76
C LYS A 119 -2.10 24.22 4.27
N LYS A 120 -1.02 23.99 5.02
CA LYS A 120 -0.97 23.83 6.48
C LYS A 120 0.40 24.30 6.97
N GLU A 121 0.53 24.48 8.27
CA GLU A 121 1.82 24.67 8.94
C GLU A 121 2.74 23.45 8.74
N TRP A 122 4.05 23.70 8.67
CA TRP A 122 5.05 22.64 8.68
C TRP A 122 5.81 22.62 10.00
N ASP A 123 5.54 21.60 10.82
CA ASP A 123 6.09 21.43 12.17
C ASP A 123 7.43 20.67 12.20
N ASP A 124 7.68 19.84 11.17
CA ASP A 124 8.86 18.96 11.09
C ASP A 124 9.55 19.07 9.73
N LYS A 125 10.86 18.84 9.73
CA LYS A 125 11.71 18.81 8.55
C LYS A 125 11.21 17.88 7.44
N LYS A 126 10.57 16.76 7.77
CA LYS A 126 10.06 15.77 6.80
C LYS A 126 8.77 16.20 6.12
N GLU A 127 8.14 17.29 6.54
CA GLU A 127 6.99 17.89 5.85
C GLU A 127 7.42 18.85 4.74
N PHE A 128 8.68 19.29 4.76
CA PHE A 128 9.26 20.10 3.69
C PHE A 128 9.46 19.27 2.42
N PRO A 129 9.48 19.90 1.23
CA PRO A 129 9.70 19.23 -0.05
C PRO A 129 11.16 18.78 -0.23
N ILE A 130 11.55 17.75 0.53
CA ILE A 130 12.88 17.13 0.53
C ILE A 130 12.87 15.70 0.00
N ASP A 131 11.86 15.29 -0.75
CA ASP A 131 11.73 13.93 -1.32
C ASP A 131 12.78 13.63 -2.40
N TRP A 132 13.48 14.66 -2.87
CA TRP A 132 14.69 14.55 -3.68
C TRP A 132 15.92 14.12 -2.88
N PHE A 133 15.89 14.28 -1.56
CA PHE A 133 16.89 13.75 -0.65
C PHE A 133 16.64 12.26 -0.46
N ILE A 134 16.97 11.49 -1.49
CA ILE A 134 17.16 10.05 -1.34
C ILE A 134 18.66 9.87 -1.15
N PRO A 135 19.11 9.48 0.05
CA PRO A 135 20.52 9.38 0.32
C PRO A 135 21.10 8.20 -0.46
N LEU A 136 21.60 8.48 -1.66
CA LEU A 136 22.45 7.56 -2.38
C LEU A 136 23.74 7.43 -1.56
N SER A 137 24.12 6.20 -1.22
CA SER A 137 25.53 5.94 -0.96
C SER A 137 26.30 6.30 -2.22
N GLU A 138 27.36 7.09 -2.06
CA GLU A 138 28.35 7.30 -3.11
C GLU A 138 28.69 5.95 -3.77
N GLU A 139 28.35 5.81 -5.06
CA GLU A 139 29.00 4.90 -6.01
C GLU A 139 28.37 5.12 -7.41
N SER A 140 28.71 6.25 -8.03
CA SER A 140 28.71 6.38 -9.49
C SER A 140 30.06 6.89 -10.00
N SER A 141 31.15 6.49 -9.33
CA SER A 141 32.52 6.70 -9.78
C SER A 141 33.30 5.40 -9.66
N THR A 142 33.83 4.93 -10.78
CA THR A 142 34.67 3.74 -10.97
C THR A 142 36.05 3.82 -10.30
N THR A 143 36.14 4.39 -9.10
CA THR A 143 37.37 4.51 -8.31
C THR A 143 37.05 4.42 -6.82
N PRO A 144 37.65 3.49 -6.07
CA PRO A 144 37.48 3.40 -4.62
C PRO A 144 38.36 4.47 -3.97
N THR A 145 37.85 5.68 -3.82
CA THR A 145 38.51 6.71 -3.00
C THR A 145 37.49 7.54 -2.25
N ASN A 146 37.60 7.41 -0.92
CA ASN A 146 37.06 8.27 0.14
C ASN A 146 35.56 8.19 0.38
N ILE A 147 35.20 7.16 1.15
CA ILE A 147 33.96 7.02 1.91
C ILE A 147 33.68 8.34 2.65
N VAL A 148 32.67 9.10 2.26
CA VAL A 148 32.01 10.00 3.22
C VAL A 148 31.16 9.12 4.13
N ALA A 149 31.80 8.62 5.19
CA ALA A 149 31.15 7.88 6.25
C ALA A 149 30.15 8.79 6.97
N GLY A 150 28.97 8.26 7.28
CA GLY A 150 27.99 8.94 8.12
C GLY A 150 26.64 8.24 8.13
N THR A 151 25.93 8.33 9.26
CA THR A 151 24.58 7.77 9.38
C THR A 151 23.58 8.59 8.56
N LEU A 152 22.37 8.04 8.35
CA LEU A 152 21.26 8.75 7.70
C LEU A 152 20.97 10.08 8.40
N GLU A 153 21.03 10.08 9.73
CA GLU A 153 20.81 11.25 10.57
C GLU A 153 21.86 12.33 10.33
N GLU A 154 23.15 11.96 10.22
CA GLU A 154 24.22 12.92 9.92
C GLU A 154 24.05 13.56 8.53
N LYS A 155 23.62 12.76 7.53
CA LYS A 155 23.33 13.29 6.19
C LYS A 155 22.13 14.23 6.21
N LEU A 156 21.10 13.88 6.97
CA LEU A 156 19.91 14.72 7.13
C LEU A 156 20.27 16.03 7.84
N GLU A 157 21.12 16.00 8.87
CA GLU A 157 21.56 17.21 9.59
C GLU A 157 22.31 18.20 8.70
N LYS A 158 23.15 17.69 7.80
CA LYS A 158 23.92 18.49 6.84
C LYS A 158 23.09 19.03 5.68
N LEU A 159 21.86 18.54 5.48
CA LEU A 159 20.98 18.99 4.42
C LEU A 159 20.67 20.48 4.58
N SER A 160 20.97 21.27 3.55
CA SER A 160 20.62 22.68 3.45
C SER A 160 19.65 22.94 2.32
N LEU A 161 18.68 23.82 2.51
CA LEU A 161 17.65 24.12 1.52
C LEU A 161 17.41 25.63 1.44
N TRP A 162 17.40 26.16 0.23
CA TRP A 162 16.83 27.48 -0.03
C TRP A 162 15.37 27.32 -0.43
N MET A 163 14.50 28.10 0.20
CA MET A 163 13.06 28.08 0.01
C MET A 163 12.58 29.49 -0.35
N ASN A 164 11.80 29.61 -1.43
CA ASN A 164 11.02 30.79 -1.75
C ASN A 164 9.54 30.46 -1.52
N VAL A 165 8.83 31.38 -0.86
CA VAL A 165 7.40 31.29 -0.61
C VAL A 165 6.71 32.47 -1.29
N GLU A 166 5.69 32.19 -2.08
CA GLU A 166 4.90 33.19 -2.79
C GLU A 166 3.41 32.90 -2.66
N GLY A 167 2.60 33.95 -2.63
CA GLY A 167 1.16 33.83 -2.55
C GLY A 167 0.48 35.15 -2.28
N VAL A 168 -0.79 35.08 -1.92
CA VAL A 168 -1.64 36.23 -1.64
C VAL A 168 -2.38 36.00 -0.33
N VAL A 169 -2.55 37.07 0.43
CA VAL A 169 -3.21 37.05 1.74
C VAL A 169 -4.26 38.15 1.80
N ARG A 170 -5.50 37.80 2.15
CA ARG A 170 -6.60 38.75 2.38
C ARG A 170 -6.78 39.00 3.88
N LEU A 171 -6.13 40.03 4.42
CA LEU A 171 -6.10 40.29 5.86
C LEU A 171 -7.41 40.90 6.39
N PRO A 172 -8.08 40.28 7.39
CA PRO A 172 -9.18 40.90 8.11
C PRO A 172 -8.76 42.18 8.84
N GLN A 173 -9.70 43.11 9.03
CA GLN A 173 -9.42 44.37 9.72
C GLN A 173 -8.90 44.13 11.14
N GLY A 174 -7.79 44.79 11.49
CA GLY A 174 -7.21 44.70 12.83
C GLY A 174 -6.42 43.42 13.10
N THR A 175 -6.07 42.65 12.07
CA THR A 175 -5.16 41.49 12.17
C THR A 175 -3.81 41.78 11.53
N GLN A 176 -2.77 41.10 12.00
CA GLN A 176 -1.42 41.14 11.44
C GLN A 176 -0.96 39.74 11.03
N LEU A 177 -0.33 39.64 9.86
CA LEU A 177 0.38 38.44 9.45
C LEU A 177 1.75 38.39 10.12
N ILE A 178 2.11 37.25 10.69
CA ILE A 178 3.44 36.93 11.18
C ILE A 178 3.86 35.56 10.61
N VAL A 179 5.16 35.29 10.59
CA VAL A 179 5.66 33.94 10.28
C VAL A 179 6.61 33.48 11.37
N LEU A 180 6.30 32.33 11.96
CA LEU A 180 7.20 31.64 12.88
C LEU A 180 8.09 30.69 12.09
N VAL A 181 9.41 30.82 12.24
CA VAL A 181 10.39 29.95 11.58
C VAL A 181 11.40 29.39 12.57
N GLN A 182 11.80 28.13 12.36
CA GLN A 182 12.87 27.48 13.11
C GLN A 182 13.86 26.83 12.15
N GLY A 183 15.14 26.77 12.54
CA GLY A 183 16.18 26.11 11.74
C GLY A 183 16.64 26.92 10.53
N THR A 184 16.35 28.21 10.50
CA THR A 184 16.72 29.15 9.45
C THR A 184 18.05 29.86 9.76
N LYS A 185 18.78 30.22 8.70
CA LYS A 185 20.05 30.99 8.74
C LYS A 185 19.95 32.31 8.00
N PHE A 186 18.99 32.43 7.10
CA PHE A 186 18.66 33.63 6.36
C PHE A 186 17.15 33.65 6.17
N GLU A 187 16.54 34.80 6.40
CA GLU A 187 15.10 35.00 6.34
C GLU A 187 14.82 36.39 5.77
N GLU A 188 13.92 36.44 4.81
CA GLU A 188 13.40 37.66 4.25
C GLU A 188 11.95 37.39 3.87
N LEU A 189 11.01 38.23 4.32
CA LEU A 189 9.61 38.11 3.92
C LEU A 189 9.00 39.49 3.72
N ASN A 190 8.60 39.75 2.49
CA ASN A 190 8.03 41.01 2.07
C ASN A 190 6.58 40.82 1.61
N ALA A 191 5.76 41.81 1.90
CA ALA A 191 4.42 41.98 1.35
C ALA A 191 4.40 43.19 0.42
N VAL A 192 3.71 43.08 -0.71
CA VAL A 192 3.44 44.17 -1.64
C VAL A 192 1.94 44.46 -1.60
N SER A 193 1.58 45.72 -1.32
CA SER A 193 0.21 46.21 -1.44
C SER A 193 -0.22 46.29 -2.90
N LEU A 194 -1.53 46.31 -3.16
CA LEU A 194 -2.10 46.60 -4.49
C LEU A 194 -1.60 47.95 -5.06
N ASP A 195 -1.22 48.89 -4.19
CA ASP A 195 -0.68 50.21 -4.56
C ASP A 195 0.84 50.18 -4.84
N GLY A 196 1.49 49.00 -4.79
CA GLY A 196 2.92 48.82 -5.06
C GLY A 196 3.85 49.07 -3.86
N GLU A 197 3.31 49.46 -2.71
CA GLU A 197 4.10 49.67 -1.49
C GLU A 197 4.61 48.34 -0.89
N LYS A 198 5.90 48.29 -0.55
CA LYS A 198 6.56 47.12 0.05
C LYS A 198 6.61 47.26 1.58
N PHE A 199 6.23 46.20 2.27
CA PHE A 199 6.25 46.09 3.73
C PHE A 199 6.99 44.82 4.15
N SER A 200 7.88 44.91 5.13
CA SER A 200 8.45 43.71 5.76
C SER A 200 7.41 43.07 6.68
N ILE A 201 7.22 41.76 6.58
CA ILE A 201 6.38 40.98 7.49
C ILE A 201 7.25 40.57 8.70
N PRO A 202 6.76 40.68 9.95
CA PRO A 202 7.49 40.21 11.11
C PRO A 202 7.73 38.69 11.06
N ILE A 203 8.97 38.30 11.30
CA ILE A 203 9.39 36.92 11.43
C ILE A 203 9.82 36.71 12.90
N VAL A 204 9.33 35.63 13.51
CA VAL A 204 9.60 35.26 14.91
C VAL A 204 10.16 33.84 14.98
N HIS A 205 10.93 33.55 16.02
CA HIS A 205 11.48 32.21 16.25
C HIS A 205 10.71 31.45 17.34
N GLN A 206 9.96 32.18 18.15
CA GLN A 206 9.27 31.69 19.33
C GLN A 206 7.92 32.38 19.46
N LEU A 207 6.89 31.64 19.90
CA LEU A 207 5.57 32.23 20.14
C LEU A 207 5.57 33.34 21.21
N ALA A 208 6.58 33.36 22.10
CA ALA A 208 6.72 34.40 23.12
C ALA A 208 7.00 35.78 22.52
N GLU A 209 7.76 35.85 21.42
CA GLU A 209 8.16 37.09 20.74
C GLU A 209 6.96 37.82 20.13
N VAL A 210 5.85 37.09 19.85
CA VAL A 210 4.61 37.66 19.32
C VAL A 210 4.01 38.71 20.25
N LYS A 211 4.20 38.57 21.57
CA LYS A 211 3.67 39.51 22.57
C LYS A 211 4.43 40.84 22.61
N GLU A 212 5.63 40.88 22.06
CA GLU A 212 6.52 42.04 22.03
C GLU A 212 6.36 42.86 20.73
N LEU A 213 5.56 42.38 19.78
CA LEU A 213 5.27 43.08 18.53
C LEU A 213 4.32 44.26 18.76
N ASP A 214 4.59 45.37 18.07
CA ASP A 214 3.70 46.54 18.07
C ASP A 214 2.30 46.17 17.56
N LYS A 215 1.26 46.62 18.28
CA LYS A 215 -0.14 46.35 17.91
C LYS A 215 -0.45 46.91 16.52
N PRO A 216 -1.21 46.19 15.67
CA PRO A 216 -1.25 46.42 14.24
C PRO A 216 -1.77 47.82 13.84
N PRO A 217 -0.97 48.62 13.12
CA PRO A 217 -1.47 49.79 12.40
C PRO A 217 -1.75 49.38 10.96
N SER A 218 -2.94 48.84 10.66
CA SER A 218 -3.38 48.85 9.24
C SER A 218 -4.87 48.57 9.02
N PRO A 219 -5.51 49.33 8.12
CA PRO A 219 -6.80 48.97 7.53
C PRO A 219 -6.64 47.73 6.64
N ALA A 220 -7.65 46.86 6.62
CA ALA A 220 -7.66 45.65 5.80
C ALA A 220 -7.31 45.95 4.34
N ARG A 221 -6.26 45.30 3.84
CA ARG A 221 -5.95 45.23 2.41
C ARG A 221 -5.28 43.90 2.12
N SER A 222 -5.67 43.32 1.00
CA SER A 222 -5.03 42.13 0.48
C SER A 222 -3.61 42.44 0.00
N ARG A 223 -2.68 41.52 0.20
CA ARG A 223 -1.25 41.72 -0.09
C ARG A 223 -0.69 40.50 -0.82
N ALA A 224 0.11 40.74 -1.85
CA ALA A 224 0.96 39.71 -2.42
C ALA A 224 2.17 39.53 -1.49
N ILE A 225 2.56 38.29 -1.23
CA ILE A 225 3.70 37.97 -0.37
C ILE A 225 4.79 37.28 -1.18
N SER A 226 6.05 37.56 -0.84
CA SER A 226 7.21 36.87 -1.36
C SER A 226 8.32 36.88 -0.32
N GLY A 227 8.91 35.73 -0.04
CA GLY A 227 9.98 35.62 0.93
C GLY A 227 10.95 34.49 0.65
N LYS A 228 12.21 34.70 1.03
CA LYS A 228 13.31 33.75 0.85
C LYS A 228 13.84 33.31 2.21
N PHE A 229 14.04 32.01 2.37
CA PHE A 229 14.49 31.37 3.59
C PHE A 229 15.62 30.38 3.28
N LYS A 230 16.66 30.35 4.12
CA LYS A 230 17.70 29.33 4.07
C LYS A 230 17.62 28.46 5.31
N TYR A 231 17.27 27.19 5.13
CA TYR A 231 17.18 26.20 6.19
C TYR A 231 18.46 25.37 6.32
N LEU A 232 18.86 25.08 7.57
CA LEU A 232 20.01 24.24 7.92
C LEU A 232 19.81 23.58 9.30
N GLY A 233 20.29 22.34 9.47
CA GLY A 233 20.15 21.58 10.73
C GLY A 233 18.86 20.75 10.76
N ASN A 234 18.42 20.33 11.95
CA ASN A 234 17.32 19.36 12.10
C ASN A 234 15.96 19.97 12.48
N ASN A 235 15.93 21.12 13.17
CA ASN A 235 14.71 21.68 13.72
C ASN A 235 14.10 22.69 12.74
N TRP A 236 13.44 22.20 11.69
CA TRP A 236 12.81 23.05 10.68
C TRP A 236 11.33 23.23 11.00
N ALA A 237 10.88 24.48 11.00
CA ALA A 237 9.46 24.80 11.08
C ALA A 237 9.14 26.02 10.20
N PHE A 238 7.91 26.07 9.69
CA PHE A 238 7.38 27.22 8.95
C PHE A 238 5.88 27.39 9.21
N HIS A 239 5.53 28.34 10.08
CA HIS A 239 4.15 28.55 10.51
C HIS A 239 3.70 29.98 10.21
N PRO A 240 2.89 30.19 9.17
CA PRO A 240 2.28 31.50 8.92
C PRO A 240 0.99 31.68 9.75
N PHE A 241 0.96 32.73 10.57
CA PHE A 241 -0.14 32.98 11.49
C PHE A 241 -0.73 34.39 11.37
N LEU A 242 -1.98 34.51 11.79
CA LEU A 242 -2.65 35.77 12.06
C LEU A 242 -2.69 36.05 13.55
N VAL A 243 -2.35 37.28 13.91
CA VAL A 243 -2.46 37.80 15.27
C VAL A 243 -3.54 38.86 15.28
N ASP A 244 -4.55 38.70 16.14
CA ASP A 244 -5.58 39.71 16.35
C ASP A 244 -5.17 40.77 17.40
N ARG A 245 -6.03 41.77 17.63
CA ARG A 245 -5.79 42.85 18.60
C ARG A 245 -5.64 42.37 20.05
N ASP A 246 -6.21 41.21 20.35
CA ASP A 246 -6.19 40.59 21.68
C ASP A 246 -4.97 39.66 21.85
N GLY A 247 -4.17 39.48 20.78
CA GLY A 247 -3.00 38.62 20.76
C GLY A 247 -3.31 37.14 20.50
N ASN A 248 -4.53 36.81 20.08
CA ASN A 248 -4.87 35.43 19.70
C ASN A 248 -4.22 35.09 18.37
N ILE A 249 -3.63 33.90 18.31
CA ILE A 249 -2.92 33.38 17.15
C ILE A 249 -3.83 32.38 16.43
N LYS A 250 -4.02 32.55 15.13
CA LYS A 250 -4.79 31.63 14.28
C LYS A 250 -4.04 31.31 13.00
N SER A 251 -4.24 30.12 12.47
CA SER A 251 -3.73 29.73 11.16
C SER A 251 -4.32 30.61 10.04
N ILE A 252 -3.52 30.92 9.03
CA ILE A 252 -4.02 31.54 7.79
C ILE A 252 -4.86 30.57 6.94
N PHE A 253 -4.69 29.26 7.13
CA PHE A 253 -5.32 28.22 6.32
C PHE A 253 -6.74 27.86 6.78
N GLU A 254 -7.03 28.06 8.06
CA GLU A 254 -8.36 27.81 8.65
C GLU A 254 -9.43 28.81 8.18
N ASN A 255 -9.00 30.00 7.75
CA ASN A 255 -9.90 31.14 7.58
C ASN A 255 -10.16 31.50 6.10
N GLY A 256 -9.65 30.72 5.14
CA GLY A 256 -9.81 31.04 3.71
C GLY A 256 -9.14 32.36 3.32
N ILE A 257 -8.02 32.67 3.96
CA ILE A 257 -7.31 33.96 3.80
C ILE A 257 -6.10 33.82 2.86
N SER A 258 -5.58 32.60 2.71
CA SER A 258 -4.37 32.27 1.97
C SER A 258 -4.67 31.71 0.58
N TRP A 259 -4.06 32.32 -0.44
CA TRP A 259 -4.30 32.02 -1.86
C TRP A 259 -3.00 31.99 -2.65
N GLN A 260 -3.00 31.26 -3.78
CA GLN A 260 -1.80 31.10 -4.60
C GLN A 260 -1.54 32.31 -5.50
N ASP A 261 -2.58 32.97 -5.96
CA ASP A 261 -2.49 34.09 -6.91
C ASP A 261 -3.54 35.18 -6.64
N GLY A 262 -3.49 36.23 -7.47
CA GLY A 262 -4.35 37.40 -7.36
C GLY A 262 -5.82 37.16 -7.69
N SER A 263 -6.23 36.00 -8.22
CA SER A 263 -7.63 35.74 -8.58
C SER A 263 -8.59 35.87 -7.39
N ALA A 264 -8.11 35.55 -6.19
CA ALA A 264 -8.87 35.74 -4.95
C ALA A 264 -9.10 37.21 -4.58
N LEU A 265 -8.35 38.13 -5.18
CA LEU A 265 -8.46 39.58 -4.96
C LEU A 265 -9.58 40.21 -5.77
N ASP A 266 -9.90 39.61 -6.92
CA ASP A 266 -10.94 40.09 -7.82
C ASP A 266 -12.35 39.74 -7.30
N LEU A 267 -12.44 38.82 -6.33
CA LEU A 267 -13.71 38.35 -5.76
C LEU A 267 -14.18 39.23 -4.60
N ASN A 268 -15.49 39.55 -4.61
CA ASN A 268 -16.12 40.20 -3.47
C ASN A 268 -16.23 39.24 -2.26
N ASP A 269 -16.46 39.77 -1.05
CA ASP A 269 -16.53 38.94 0.16
C ASP A 269 -17.62 37.86 0.08
N GLY A 270 -18.78 38.16 -0.51
CA GLY A 270 -19.91 37.22 -0.61
C GLY A 270 -19.67 36.07 -1.58
N GLU A 271 -18.98 36.32 -2.70
CA GLU A 271 -18.54 35.29 -3.66
C GLU A 271 -17.54 34.34 -3.00
N LEU A 272 -16.57 34.90 -2.27
CA LEU A 272 -15.58 34.12 -1.55
C LEU A 272 -16.23 33.26 -0.45
N GLU A 273 -17.11 33.85 0.36
CA GLU A 273 -17.89 33.11 1.36
C GLU A 273 -18.72 31.98 0.74
N THR A 274 -19.28 32.22 -0.45
CA THR A 274 -20.03 31.19 -1.19
C THR A 274 -19.13 30.02 -1.59
N TYR A 275 -17.94 30.28 -2.13
CA TYR A 275 -16.98 29.22 -2.46
C TYR A 275 -16.52 28.44 -1.23
N LEU A 276 -16.21 29.13 -0.12
CA LEU A 276 -15.84 28.50 1.14
C LEU A 276 -16.98 27.65 1.72
N PHE A 277 -18.23 28.14 1.64
CA PHE A 277 -19.41 27.40 2.06
C PHE A 277 -19.63 26.15 1.21
N LEU A 278 -19.54 26.26 -0.12
CA LEU A 278 -19.64 25.13 -1.03
C LEU A 278 -18.54 24.09 -0.79
N GLY A 279 -17.30 24.52 -0.51
CA GLY A 279 -16.20 23.63 -0.13
C GLY A 279 -16.52 22.82 1.13
N LYS A 280 -17.01 23.49 2.18
CA LYS A 280 -17.47 22.83 3.41
C LYS A 280 -18.62 21.86 3.13
N LEU A 281 -19.61 22.27 2.33
CA LEU A 281 -20.76 21.44 1.95
C LEU A 281 -20.32 20.17 1.23
N ILE A 282 -19.34 20.24 0.33
CA ILE A 282 -18.79 19.08 -0.36
C ILE A 282 -18.09 18.12 0.61
N ASN A 283 -17.24 18.64 1.50
CA ASN A 283 -16.51 17.82 2.48
C ASN A 283 -17.48 17.06 3.41
N TYR A 284 -18.43 17.79 4.02
CA TYR A 284 -19.44 17.16 4.89
C TYR A 284 -20.39 16.26 4.10
N GLY A 285 -20.79 16.66 2.90
CA GLY A 285 -21.62 15.86 2.01
C GLY A 285 -20.98 14.52 1.66
N PHE A 286 -19.67 14.51 1.39
CA PHE A 286 -18.94 13.28 1.11
C PHE A 286 -18.78 12.41 2.36
N LEU A 287 -18.52 12.98 3.54
CA LEU A 287 -18.52 12.22 4.78
C LEU A 287 -19.89 11.59 5.08
N VAL A 288 -20.98 12.33 4.86
CA VAL A 288 -22.34 11.81 4.98
C VAL A 288 -22.57 10.66 3.99
N PHE A 289 -22.10 10.80 2.74
CA PHE A 289 -22.17 9.71 1.76
C PHE A 289 -21.44 8.45 2.24
N LEU A 290 -20.21 8.58 2.73
CA LEU A 290 -19.42 7.46 3.28
C LEU A 290 -20.10 6.84 4.50
N LEU A 291 -20.67 7.65 5.40
CA LEU A 291 -21.40 7.17 6.58
C LEU A 291 -22.66 6.40 6.20
N ILE A 292 -23.45 6.90 5.24
CA ILE A 292 -24.63 6.20 4.72
C ILE A 292 -24.21 4.87 4.08
N TRP A 293 -23.12 4.88 3.28
CA TRP A 293 -22.60 3.66 2.67
C TRP A 293 -22.18 2.65 3.75
N PHE A 294 -21.47 3.09 4.80
CA PHE A 294 -21.07 2.25 5.91
C PHE A 294 -22.27 1.65 6.65
N ILE A 295 -23.22 2.48 7.09
CA ILE A 295 -24.42 2.03 7.82
C ILE A 295 -25.22 1.05 6.97
N TRP A 296 -25.44 1.37 5.69
CA TRP A 296 -26.13 0.48 4.75
C TRP A 296 -25.42 -0.88 4.65
N SER A 297 -24.10 -0.88 4.59
CA SER A 297 -23.29 -2.10 4.47
C SER A 297 -23.39 -2.96 5.74
N ILE A 298 -23.30 -2.36 6.91
CA ILE A 298 -23.44 -3.05 8.20
C ILE A 298 -24.84 -3.64 8.36
N GLN A 299 -25.89 -2.86 8.09
CA GLN A 299 -27.27 -3.35 8.13
C GLN A 299 -27.49 -4.51 7.17
N HIS A 300 -27.00 -4.39 5.94
CA HIS A 300 -27.10 -5.45 4.93
C HIS A 300 -26.36 -6.73 5.36
N LEU A 301 -25.15 -6.61 5.92
CA LEU A 301 -24.41 -7.77 6.46
C LEU A 301 -25.12 -8.43 7.65
N TRP A 302 -25.77 -7.64 8.51
CA TRP A 302 -26.53 -8.14 9.66
C TRP A 302 -27.78 -8.89 9.22
N ILE A 303 -28.56 -8.34 8.29
CA ILE A 303 -29.75 -8.97 7.71
C ILE A 303 -29.39 -10.30 7.02
N GLN A 304 -28.23 -10.35 6.34
CA GLN A 304 -27.73 -11.56 5.70
C GLN A 304 -27.09 -12.57 6.68
N LYS A 305 -27.08 -12.28 7.99
CA LYS A 305 -26.42 -13.09 9.04
C LYS A 305 -24.92 -13.34 8.79
N ILE A 306 -24.28 -12.48 8.01
CA ILE A 306 -22.83 -12.51 7.76
C ILE A 306 -22.12 -11.85 8.93
N LEU A 307 -22.61 -10.69 9.36
CA LEU A 307 -22.18 -10.06 10.61
C LEU A 307 -23.04 -10.58 11.75
N SER A 308 -22.40 -10.98 12.85
CA SER A 308 -23.06 -11.49 14.04
C SER A 308 -22.33 -11.00 15.29
N THR A 309 -23.01 -11.01 16.44
CA THR A 309 -22.42 -10.59 17.72
C THR A 309 -21.09 -11.29 18.04
N PRO A 310 -20.93 -12.62 17.84
CA PRO A 310 -19.65 -13.28 18.06
C PRO A 310 -18.52 -12.76 17.16
N ILE A 311 -18.81 -12.50 15.87
CA ILE A 311 -17.84 -11.96 14.93
C ILE A 311 -17.40 -10.56 15.37
N VAL A 312 -18.35 -9.72 15.78
CA VAL A 312 -18.06 -8.38 16.30
C VAL A 312 -17.17 -8.47 17.54
N ILE A 313 -17.54 -9.28 18.53
CA ILE A 313 -16.78 -9.43 19.78
C ILE A 313 -15.37 -9.95 19.50
N CYS A 314 -15.23 -11.05 18.75
CA CYS A 314 -13.91 -11.62 18.45
C CYS A 314 -13.07 -10.69 17.58
N SER A 315 -13.67 -9.93 16.65
CA SER A 315 -12.95 -8.94 15.85
C SER A 315 -12.44 -7.77 16.70
N LEU A 316 -13.28 -7.24 17.59
CA LEU A 316 -12.89 -6.16 18.50
C LEU A 316 -11.81 -6.62 19.48
N LEU A 317 -11.93 -7.83 20.05
CA LEU A 317 -10.88 -8.44 20.86
C LEU A 317 -9.59 -8.58 20.04
N GLY A 318 -9.70 -9.03 18.79
CA GLY A 318 -8.59 -9.10 17.84
C GLY A 318 -7.85 -7.77 17.67
N ALA A 319 -8.60 -6.67 17.60
CA ALA A 319 -8.05 -5.34 17.39
C ALA A 319 -7.46 -4.70 18.66
N VAL A 320 -8.05 -4.97 19.83
CA VAL A 320 -7.65 -4.36 21.11
C VAL A 320 -6.50 -5.11 21.78
N LEU A 321 -6.49 -6.44 21.69
CA LEU A 321 -5.56 -7.28 22.42
C LEU A 321 -4.07 -7.04 22.11
N PRO A 322 -3.64 -6.72 20.87
CA PRO A 322 -2.24 -6.41 20.60
C PRO A 322 -1.75 -5.21 21.41
N TRP A 323 -2.60 -4.20 21.59
CA TRP A 323 -2.30 -3.00 22.39
C TRP A 323 -2.26 -3.29 23.87
N PHE A 324 -3.15 -4.15 24.35
CA PHE A 324 -3.12 -4.63 25.72
C PHE A 324 -1.83 -5.41 26.00
N MET A 325 -1.41 -6.30 25.10
CA MET A 325 -0.13 -7.02 25.22
C MET A 325 1.07 -6.07 25.16
N ALA A 326 1.03 -5.06 24.28
CA ALA A 326 2.07 -4.04 24.16
C ALA A 326 2.29 -3.28 25.47
N TYR A 327 1.24 -3.00 26.23
CA TYR A 327 1.35 -2.38 27.56
C TYR A 327 2.17 -3.24 28.55
N PHE A 328 2.13 -4.57 28.40
CA PHE A 328 2.91 -5.52 29.20
C PHE A 328 4.19 -6.00 28.50
N ALA A 329 4.68 -5.30 27.46
CA ALA A 329 5.84 -5.72 26.69
C ALA A 329 7.11 -5.94 27.54
N SER A 330 7.30 -5.17 28.61
CA SER A 330 8.43 -5.35 29.54
C SER A 330 8.41 -6.69 30.29
N LEU A 331 7.22 -7.23 30.58
CA LEU A 331 7.06 -8.56 31.16
C LEU A 331 7.23 -9.65 30.08
N LEU A 332 6.69 -9.39 28.88
CA LEU A 332 6.74 -10.31 27.75
C LEU A 332 8.14 -10.40 27.10
N SER A 333 9.04 -9.45 27.36
CA SER A 333 10.43 -9.51 26.93
C SER A 333 11.17 -10.73 27.50
N LEU A 334 10.75 -11.24 28.67
CA LEU A 334 11.25 -12.48 29.27
C LEU A 334 11.02 -13.71 28.38
N VAL A 335 10.02 -13.65 27.50
CA VAL A 335 9.68 -14.70 26.52
C VAL A 335 10.03 -14.24 25.11
N ARG A 336 11.02 -13.36 24.96
CA ARG A 336 11.54 -12.84 23.68
C ARG A 336 10.52 -12.06 22.85
N LEU A 337 9.56 -11.41 23.50
CA LEU A 337 8.67 -10.43 22.87
C LEU A 337 8.91 -9.03 23.47
N PRO A 338 10.02 -8.35 23.14
CA PRO A 338 10.44 -7.16 23.88
C PRO A 338 9.79 -5.85 23.39
N TYR A 339 9.31 -5.78 22.14
CA TYR A 339 8.88 -4.52 21.52
C TYR A 339 7.36 -4.35 21.52
N PRO A 340 6.80 -3.24 22.05
CA PRO A 340 5.36 -2.98 22.12
C PRO A 340 4.66 -2.98 20.76
N LEU A 341 5.38 -2.63 19.68
CA LEU A 341 4.88 -2.64 18.30
C LEU A 341 5.36 -3.87 17.50
N ASN A 342 5.60 -5.00 18.17
CA ASN A 342 5.95 -6.25 17.49
C ASN A 342 4.70 -6.87 16.80
N PRO A 343 4.72 -7.11 15.48
CA PRO A 343 3.62 -7.77 14.75
C PRO A 343 3.22 -9.14 15.30
N GLN A 344 4.11 -9.80 16.05
CA GLN A 344 3.81 -11.08 16.70
C GLN A 344 2.66 -10.97 17.72
N TYR A 345 2.48 -9.83 18.40
CA TYR A 345 1.30 -9.63 19.26
C TYR A 345 0.00 -9.63 18.45
N LEU A 346 0.04 -9.07 17.24
CA LEU A 346 -1.09 -9.09 16.32
C LEU A 346 -1.37 -10.52 15.81
N ALA A 347 -0.32 -11.30 15.50
CA ALA A 347 -0.47 -12.70 15.11
C ALA A 347 -1.12 -13.55 16.23
N ILE A 348 -0.70 -13.37 17.49
CA ILE A 348 -1.32 -14.03 18.66
C ILE A 348 -2.78 -13.60 18.80
N SER A 349 -3.07 -12.31 18.62
CA SER A 349 -4.43 -11.79 18.70
C SER A 349 -5.36 -12.35 17.61
N ILE A 350 -4.86 -12.44 16.37
CA ILE A 350 -5.54 -13.10 15.25
C ILE A 350 -5.82 -14.56 15.57
N PHE A 351 -4.84 -15.28 16.12
CA PHE A 351 -5.02 -16.66 16.56
C PHE A 351 -6.13 -16.79 17.59
N LEU A 352 -6.12 -15.97 18.65
CA LEU A 352 -7.12 -16.00 19.72
C LEU A 352 -8.52 -15.62 19.21
N ALA A 353 -8.64 -14.62 18.35
CA ALA A 353 -9.91 -14.27 17.71
C ALA A 353 -10.45 -15.42 16.85
N GLY A 354 -9.57 -16.10 16.11
CA GLY A 354 -9.91 -17.26 15.30
C GLY A 354 -10.40 -18.44 16.15
N VAL A 355 -9.64 -18.81 17.19
CA VAL A 355 -9.99 -19.87 18.14
C VAL A 355 -11.29 -19.52 18.89
N GLY A 356 -11.49 -18.26 19.26
CA GLY A 356 -12.73 -17.79 19.89
C GLY A 356 -13.97 -18.05 19.04
N ILE A 357 -13.90 -17.77 17.73
CA ILE A 357 -14.99 -18.08 16.79
C ILE A 357 -15.21 -19.58 16.65
N LEU A 358 -14.15 -20.38 16.60
CA LEU A 358 -14.26 -21.84 16.56
C LEU A 358 -14.91 -22.40 17.84
N GLY A 359 -14.50 -21.90 19.01
CA GLY A 359 -15.09 -22.24 20.30
C GLY A 359 -16.56 -21.87 20.35
N PHE A 360 -16.93 -20.66 19.91
CA PHE A 360 -18.33 -20.23 19.86
C PHE A 360 -19.16 -21.11 18.91
N SER A 361 -18.62 -21.43 17.73
CA SER A 361 -19.25 -22.33 16.76
C SER A 361 -19.46 -23.76 17.31
N TYR A 362 -18.57 -24.23 18.19
CA TYR A 362 -18.72 -25.52 18.87
C TYR A 362 -19.83 -25.47 19.94
N TRP A 363 -19.90 -24.39 20.72
CA TRP A 363 -20.87 -24.21 21.80
C TRP A 363 -22.28 -23.89 21.29
N ARG A 364 -22.41 -23.22 20.14
CA ARG A 364 -23.68 -22.83 19.52
C ARG A 364 -23.74 -23.34 18.07
N PRO A 365 -24.20 -24.58 17.85
CA PRO A 365 -24.23 -25.21 16.52
C PRO A 365 -25.02 -24.45 15.44
N GLU A 366 -25.95 -23.58 15.86
CA GLU A 366 -26.69 -22.66 14.98
C GLU A 366 -25.78 -21.67 14.25
N PHE A 367 -24.60 -21.39 14.79
CA PHE A 367 -23.55 -20.54 14.21
C PHE A 367 -22.43 -21.33 13.53
N SER A 368 -22.69 -22.60 13.20
CA SER A 368 -21.70 -23.45 12.54
C SER A 368 -21.20 -22.83 11.24
N LEU A 369 -19.87 -22.75 11.13
CA LEU A 369 -19.20 -22.32 9.89
C LEU A 369 -19.57 -23.24 8.71
N ASP A 370 -19.93 -24.51 8.94
CA ASP A 370 -20.16 -25.56 7.92
C ASP A 370 -21.33 -25.27 6.95
N LYS A 371 -22.18 -24.29 7.24
CA LYS A 371 -23.39 -24.01 6.44
C LYS A 371 -23.32 -22.74 5.58
N GLU A 372 -22.16 -22.07 5.47
CA GLU A 372 -22.13 -20.68 5.01
C GLU A 372 -21.41 -20.41 3.68
N ASN A 373 -22.17 -19.90 2.71
CA ASN A 373 -21.66 -19.45 1.40
C ASN A 373 -20.81 -18.15 1.45
N ASN A 374 -20.67 -17.52 2.61
CA ASN A 374 -20.06 -16.18 2.77
C ASN A 374 -18.80 -16.16 3.66
N LEU A 375 -18.15 -17.31 3.87
CA LEU A 375 -16.99 -17.43 4.77
C LEU A 375 -15.89 -16.39 4.52
N HIS A 376 -15.62 -16.06 3.25
CA HIS A 376 -14.61 -15.06 2.89
C HIS A 376 -14.90 -13.66 3.48
N LYS A 377 -16.17 -13.23 3.53
CA LYS A 377 -16.56 -11.97 4.17
C LYS A 377 -16.41 -12.05 5.68
N LYS A 378 -16.68 -13.22 6.29
CA LYS A 378 -16.49 -13.41 7.73
C LYS A 378 -15.02 -13.38 8.12
N VAL A 379 -14.15 -14.03 7.36
CA VAL A 379 -12.69 -13.95 7.53
C VAL A 379 -12.22 -12.50 7.42
N PHE A 380 -12.71 -11.76 6.41
CA PHE A 380 -12.43 -10.33 6.28
C PHE A 380 -12.90 -9.54 7.52
N LEU A 381 -14.17 -9.66 7.90
CA LEU A 381 -14.74 -8.94 9.05
C LEU A 381 -14.07 -9.30 10.38
N LEU A 382 -13.60 -10.53 10.53
CA LEU A 382 -12.95 -11.00 11.74
C LEU A 382 -11.54 -10.43 11.89
N PHE A 383 -10.72 -10.51 10.82
CA PHE A 383 -9.28 -10.20 10.92
C PHE A 383 -8.86 -8.85 10.35
N ALA A 384 -9.55 -8.33 9.32
CA ALA A 384 -9.15 -7.08 8.69
C ALA A 384 -9.20 -5.88 9.66
N PRO A 385 -10.21 -5.71 10.55
CA PRO A 385 -10.20 -4.60 11.50
C PRO A 385 -8.95 -4.55 12.39
N ALA A 386 -8.49 -5.71 12.87
CA ALA A 386 -7.28 -5.81 13.67
C ALA A 386 -6.02 -5.45 12.85
N LEU A 387 -5.89 -6.01 11.65
CA LEU A 387 -4.77 -5.73 10.75
C LEU A 387 -4.70 -4.24 10.37
N LEU A 388 -5.82 -3.70 9.88
CA LEU A 388 -5.88 -2.34 9.37
C LEU A 388 -5.63 -1.32 10.49
N SER A 389 -6.25 -1.48 11.66
CA SER A 389 -6.05 -0.55 12.78
C SER A 389 -4.62 -0.61 13.33
N TYR A 390 -4.05 -1.81 13.48
CA TYR A 390 -2.69 -1.99 13.97
C TYR A 390 -1.66 -1.30 13.08
N PHE A 391 -1.70 -1.55 11.77
CA PHE A 391 -0.73 -0.98 10.84
C PHE A 391 -0.97 0.51 10.56
N THR A 392 -2.22 0.99 10.68
CA THR A 392 -2.50 2.43 10.64
C THR A 392 -1.80 3.16 11.77
N PHE A 393 -1.87 2.64 13.00
CA PHE A 393 -1.18 3.25 14.13
C PHE A 393 0.34 3.09 14.03
N ARG A 394 0.83 1.91 13.61
CA ARG A 394 2.27 1.66 13.43
C ARG A 394 2.91 2.65 12.46
N TRP A 395 2.22 3.01 11.39
CA TRP A 395 2.71 3.92 10.35
C TRP A 395 2.04 5.29 10.38
N TRP A 396 1.34 5.64 11.46
CA TRP A 396 0.78 6.98 11.64
C TRP A 396 1.81 8.10 11.44
N PRO A 397 3.07 7.96 11.94
CA PRO A 397 4.11 8.98 11.71
C PRO A 397 4.55 9.17 10.25
N ASP A 398 4.21 8.25 9.34
CA ASP A 398 4.51 8.40 7.91
C ASP A 398 3.45 9.25 7.18
N LEU A 399 2.28 9.51 7.79
CA LEU A 399 1.23 10.33 7.16
C LEU A 399 1.69 11.78 7.01
N GLU A 400 1.53 12.35 5.81
CA GLU A 400 2.00 13.71 5.45
C GLU A 400 3.52 13.96 5.57
N HIS A 401 4.29 12.95 5.98
CA HIS A 401 5.74 13.03 6.13
C HIS A 401 6.45 12.24 5.04
N ILE A 402 7.62 12.71 4.63
CA ILE A 402 8.53 11.92 3.79
C ILE A 402 9.08 10.77 4.63
N SER A 403 8.98 9.56 4.09
CA SER A 403 9.57 8.38 4.73
C SER A 403 11.06 8.32 4.44
N LEU A 404 11.86 8.25 5.50
CA LEU A 404 13.28 8.03 5.40
C LEU A 404 13.57 6.53 5.36
N TRP A 405 14.44 6.13 4.46
CA TRP A 405 14.78 4.73 4.23
C TRP A 405 16.24 4.46 4.55
N THR A 406 16.53 3.26 5.03
CA THR A 406 17.89 2.84 5.39
C THR A 406 18.77 2.72 4.14
N LEU A 407 20.05 3.05 4.30
CA LEU A 407 20.98 3.10 3.17
C LEU A 407 21.28 1.70 2.64
N ARG A 408 21.41 1.57 1.32
CA ARG A 408 21.86 0.35 0.61
C ARG A 408 20.92 -0.86 0.68
N ASP A 409 19.65 -0.64 1.04
CA ASP A 409 18.63 -1.69 1.03
C ASP A 409 17.77 -1.66 -0.26
N ASP A 410 17.09 -2.79 -0.52
CA ASP A 410 16.23 -2.96 -1.68
C ASP A 410 15.11 -1.89 -1.74
N TRP A 411 14.50 -1.57 -0.60
CA TRP A 411 13.42 -0.59 -0.52
C TRP A 411 13.87 0.82 -0.89
N THR A 412 15.08 1.23 -0.49
CA THR A 412 15.66 2.54 -0.88
C THR A 412 15.95 2.58 -2.37
N THR A 413 16.41 1.46 -2.91
CA THR A 413 16.63 1.30 -4.35
C THR A 413 15.32 1.46 -5.13
N TYR A 414 14.22 0.88 -4.65
CA TYR A 414 12.90 1.07 -5.26
C TYR A 414 12.41 2.53 -5.19
N GLN A 415 12.79 3.30 -4.15
CA GLN A 415 12.49 4.73 -4.09
C GLN A 415 13.26 5.55 -5.13
N ASN A 416 14.52 5.20 -5.37
CA ASN A 416 15.30 5.86 -6.43
C ASN A 416 14.69 5.59 -7.80
N PHE A 417 14.27 4.34 -8.06
CA PHE A 417 13.66 3.99 -9.33
C PHE A 417 12.28 4.61 -9.51
N SER A 418 11.45 4.65 -8.48
CA SER A 418 10.15 5.31 -8.55
C SER A 418 10.31 6.80 -8.87
N ARG A 419 11.29 7.46 -8.25
CA ARG A 419 11.65 8.84 -8.55
C ARG A 419 12.11 9.02 -9.99
N ALA A 420 13.01 8.18 -10.50
CA ALA A 420 13.47 8.24 -11.89
C ALA A 420 12.31 8.05 -12.88
N ILE A 421 11.37 7.13 -12.59
CA ILE A 421 10.18 6.89 -13.42
C ILE A 421 9.30 8.15 -13.47
N VAL A 422 8.94 8.66 -12.30
CA VAL A 422 7.86 9.64 -12.16
C VAL A 422 8.34 11.05 -12.41
N ILE A 423 9.50 11.42 -11.86
CA ILE A 423 9.99 12.81 -11.82
C ILE A 423 10.92 13.09 -13.01
N GLU A 424 11.75 12.12 -13.38
CA GLU A 424 12.66 12.24 -14.54
C GLU A 424 12.03 11.74 -15.83
N GLY A 425 10.83 11.15 -15.76
CA GLY A 425 10.10 10.63 -16.93
C GLY A 425 10.73 9.39 -17.54
N GLN A 426 11.62 8.69 -16.82
CA GLN A 426 12.31 7.49 -17.29
C GLN A 426 11.39 6.25 -17.22
N TRP A 427 10.24 6.27 -17.89
CA TRP A 427 9.27 5.15 -17.84
C TRP A 427 9.80 3.85 -18.44
N LEU A 428 10.72 3.93 -19.41
CA LEU A 428 11.29 2.74 -20.05
C LEU A 428 12.60 2.30 -19.37
N GLN A 429 13.49 3.25 -19.05
CA GLN A 429 14.75 2.98 -18.35
C GLN A 429 14.57 2.71 -16.85
N ALA A 430 13.59 3.33 -16.21
CA ALA A 430 13.19 3.06 -14.83
C ALA A 430 14.37 2.95 -13.83
N GLY A 431 15.37 3.81 -13.99
CA GLY A 431 16.59 3.85 -13.19
C GLY A 431 17.67 2.81 -13.51
N GLU A 432 17.43 1.83 -14.38
CA GLU A 432 18.41 0.80 -14.75
C GLU A 432 18.36 0.46 -16.26
N PRO A 433 19.46 0.63 -17.02
CA PRO A 433 19.46 0.31 -18.45
C PRO A 433 19.25 -1.19 -18.73
N VAL A 434 19.82 -2.06 -17.89
CA VAL A 434 19.56 -3.51 -17.86
C VAL A 434 19.10 -3.87 -16.45
N LEU A 435 18.01 -4.63 -16.34
CA LEU A 435 17.42 -4.95 -15.04
C LEU A 435 18.33 -5.85 -14.21
N HIS A 436 18.76 -5.33 -13.05
CA HIS A 436 19.42 -6.09 -11.99
C HIS A 436 18.42 -6.49 -10.91
N THR A 437 17.48 -5.60 -10.57
CA THR A 437 16.46 -5.85 -9.55
C THR A 437 15.10 -6.18 -10.20
N PRO A 438 14.14 -6.76 -9.45
CA PRO A 438 12.81 -6.99 -9.97
C PRO A 438 12.20 -5.77 -10.65
N SER A 439 11.65 -6.00 -11.84
CA SER A 439 11.31 -4.95 -12.77
C SER A 439 10.02 -4.19 -12.40
N GLN A 440 9.03 -4.86 -11.82
CA GLN A 440 7.69 -4.28 -11.70
C GLN A 440 7.44 -3.52 -10.41
N TYR A 441 8.13 -3.85 -9.31
CA TYR A 441 7.79 -3.29 -8.00
C TYR A 441 8.05 -1.77 -7.95
N ARG A 442 9.13 -1.30 -8.58
CA ARG A 442 9.40 0.14 -8.79
C ARG A 442 8.24 0.91 -9.43
N TYR A 443 7.46 0.29 -10.31
CA TYR A 443 6.28 0.94 -10.93
C TYR A 443 5.07 0.96 -9.98
N ILE A 444 4.95 -0.04 -9.10
CA ILE A 444 3.95 0.00 -8.02
C ILE A 444 4.26 1.15 -7.07
N VAL A 445 5.53 1.28 -6.67
CA VAL A 445 6.00 2.37 -5.81
C VAL A 445 5.83 3.74 -6.51
N ALA A 446 6.21 3.85 -7.78
CA ALA A 446 5.96 5.02 -8.62
C ALA A 446 4.47 5.42 -8.66
N PHE A 447 3.58 4.44 -8.82
CA PHE A 447 2.14 4.68 -8.84
C PHE A 447 1.63 5.22 -7.50
N PHE A 448 2.12 4.68 -6.38
CA PHE A 448 1.77 5.20 -5.06
C PHE A 448 2.27 6.63 -4.85
N HIS A 449 3.52 6.94 -5.19
CA HIS A 449 4.03 8.29 -5.02
C HIS A 449 3.44 9.31 -5.99
N TRP A 450 3.05 8.86 -7.18
CA TRP A 450 2.29 9.70 -8.10
C TRP A 450 0.98 10.17 -7.46
N LEU A 451 0.23 9.25 -6.84
CA LEU A 451 -1.11 9.55 -6.32
C LEU A 451 -1.12 10.13 -4.89
N PHE A 452 -0.25 9.67 -4.00
CA PHE A 452 -0.26 9.99 -2.56
C PHE A 452 0.91 10.89 -2.13
N GLY A 453 1.70 11.38 -3.09
CA GLY A 453 2.88 12.18 -2.81
C GLY A 453 4.01 11.37 -2.16
N PRO A 454 4.96 12.00 -1.45
CA PRO A 454 6.20 11.36 -1.05
C PRO A 454 6.10 10.44 0.18
N SER A 455 4.94 10.37 0.84
CA SER A 455 4.73 9.46 1.97
C SER A 455 4.77 8.00 1.52
N ALA A 456 5.44 7.14 2.29
CA ALA A 456 5.41 5.69 2.03
C ALA A 456 4.15 5.01 2.57
N PHE A 457 3.26 5.72 3.28
CA PHE A 457 2.12 5.11 3.97
C PHE A 457 1.31 4.19 3.04
N SER A 458 0.95 4.70 1.85
CA SER A 458 0.17 3.95 0.86
C SER A 458 0.91 2.72 0.32
N GLN A 459 2.22 2.83 0.07
CA GLN A 459 3.08 1.72 -0.33
C GLN A 459 3.13 0.66 0.77
N ARG A 460 3.42 1.03 2.02
CA ARG A 460 3.50 0.07 3.14
C ARG A 460 2.18 -0.65 3.34
N PHE A 461 1.07 0.09 3.25
CA PHE A 461 -0.27 -0.46 3.44
C PHE A 461 -0.71 -1.43 2.33
N SER A 462 -0.10 -1.35 1.14
CA SER A 462 -0.39 -2.27 0.05
C SER A 462 -0.09 -3.74 0.41
N ASP A 463 0.95 -4.00 1.21
CA ASP A 463 1.29 -5.35 1.69
C ASP A 463 0.19 -5.94 2.59
N ILE A 464 -0.48 -5.09 3.37
CA ILE A 464 -1.62 -5.50 4.20
C ILE A 464 -2.76 -5.94 3.31
N TRP A 465 -3.06 -5.16 2.26
CA TRP A 465 -4.11 -5.52 1.29
C TRP A 465 -3.78 -6.78 0.50
N PHE A 466 -2.53 -6.99 0.10
CA PHE A 466 -2.10 -8.22 -0.55
C PHE A 466 -2.23 -9.44 0.37
N THR A 467 -1.93 -9.29 1.67
CA THR A 467 -2.08 -10.34 2.67
C THR A 467 -3.55 -10.67 2.93
N VAL A 468 -4.39 -9.66 3.17
CA VAL A 468 -5.84 -9.82 3.37
C VAL A 468 -6.48 -10.43 2.12
N GLY A 469 -6.14 -9.92 0.92
CA GLY A 469 -6.62 -10.44 -0.36
C GLY A 469 -6.25 -11.90 -0.57
N THR A 470 -5.02 -12.29 -0.23
CA THR A 470 -4.55 -13.68 -0.33
C THR A 470 -5.33 -14.60 0.62
N SER A 471 -5.62 -14.16 1.84
CA SER A 471 -6.44 -14.95 2.79
C SER A 471 -7.86 -15.20 2.24
N ILE A 472 -8.49 -14.19 1.63
CA ILE A 472 -9.79 -14.30 0.96
C ILE A 472 -9.73 -15.29 -0.22
N ILE A 473 -8.65 -15.24 -1.02
CA ILE A 473 -8.42 -16.17 -2.13
C ILE A 473 -8.31 -17.60 -1.59
N LEU A 474 -7.52 -17.81 -0.53
CA LEU A 474 -7.34 -19.12 0.09
C LEU A 474 -8.65 -19.74 0.56
N VAL A 475 -9.53 -18.97 1.20
CA VAL A 475 -10.85 -19.46 1.61
C VAL A 475 -11.64 -20.01 0.42
N HIS A 476 -11.68 -19.27 -0.68
CA HIS A 476 -12.41 -19.69 -1.88
C HIS A 476 -11.78 -20.91 -2.54
N MET A 477 -10.45 -20.93 -2.64
CA MET A 477 -9.73 -22.06 -3.22
C MET A 477 -9.94 -23.30 -2.35
N ALA A 478 -9.82 -23.20 -1.03
CA ALA A 478 -10.04 -24.31 -0.11
C ALA A 478 -11.44 -24.93 -0.25
N ILE A 479 -12.50 -24.12 -0.20
CA ILE A 479 -13.88 -24.61 -0.39
C ILE A 479 -14.02 -25.32 -1.73
N ARG A 480 -13.45 -24.75 -2.80
CA ARG A 480 -13.53 -25.35 -4.13
C ARG A 480 -12.63 -26.59 -4.30
N PHE A 481 -11.59 -26.73 -3.48
CA PHE A 481 -10.84 -27.98 -3.38
C PHE A 481 -11.65 -29.10 -2.70
N GLY A 482 -12.79 -28.78 -2.10
CA GLY A 482 -13.70 -29.73 -1.44
C GLY A 482 -13.50 -29.77 0.07
N LEU A 483 -12.79 -28.81 0.64
CA LEU A 483 -12.63 -28.69 2.09
C LEU A 483 -13.95 -28.19 2.70
N SER A 484 -14.25 -28.65 3.92
CA SER A 484 -15.29 -28.02 4.73
C SER A 484 -14.94 -26.56 4.99
N THR A 485 -15.94 -25.73 5.24
CA THR A 485 -15.71 -24.33 5.60
C THR A 485 -14.91 -24.20 6.89
N PHE A 486 -15.05 -25.13 7.85
CA PHE A 486 -14.16 -25.22 9.02
C PHE A 486 -12.69 -25.34 8.62
N MET A 487 -12.36 -26.29 7.73
CA MET A 487 -10.98 -26.47 7.27
C MET A 487 -10.48 -25.30 6.40
N ALA A 488 -11.36 -24.70 5.60
CA ALA A 488 -11.05 -23.49 4.83
C ALA A 488 -10.75 -22.29 5.75
N PHE A 489 -11.51 -22.14 6.85
CA PHE A 489 -11.27 -21.12 7.86
C PHE A 489 -9.92 -21.36 8.56
N LEU A 490 -9.65 -22.59 9.00
CA LEU A 490 -8.38 -22.94 9.66
C LEU A 490 -7.18 -22.71 8.74
N THR A 491 -7.31 -23.03 7.45
CA THR A 491 -6.28 -22.77 6.42
C THR A 491 -5.97 -21.27 6.33
N SER A 492 -7.01 -20.44 6.29
CA SER A 492 -6.86 -18.99 6.25
C SER A 492 -6.29 -18.41 7.54
N LEU A 493 -6.70 -18.93 8.70
CA LEU A 493 -6.20 -18.53 10.01
C LEU A 493 -4.70 -18.83 10.12
N LEU A 494 -4.31 -20.05 9.76
CA LEU A 494 -2.91 -20.49 9.77
C LEU A 494 -2.03 -19.62 8.88
N PHE A 495 -2.50 -19.33 7.65
CA PHE A 495 -1.84 -18.41 6.74
C PHE A 495 -1.62 -17.03 7.38
N LEU A 496 -2.66 -16.43 7.96
CA LEU A 496 -2.56 -15.09 8.56
C LEU A 496 -1.63 -15.06 9.77
N CYS A 497 -1.67 -16.06 10.65
CA CYS A 497 -0.78 -16.12 11.81
C CYS A 497 0.70 -16.16 11.38
N VAL A 498 1.04 -16.95 10.36
CA VAL A 498 2.43 -17.04 9.87
C VAL A 498 2.83 -15.78 9.11
N ALA A 499 1.95 -15.26 8.24
CA ALA A 499 2.24 -14.12 7.39
C ALA A 499 2.50 -12.82 8.19
N ILE A 500 1.91 -12.70 9.38
CA ILE A 500 2.06 -11.55 10.27
C ILE A 500 3.10 -11.81 11.37
N GLY A 501 3.23 -13.05 11.84
CA GLY A 501 4.07 -13.40 12.99
C GLY A 501 5.52 -13.69 12.64
N ASP A 502 5.76 -14.55 11.65
CA ASP A 502 7.11 -15.08 11.35
C ASP A 502 7.73 -14.40 10.12
N LEU A 503 6.90 -13.87 9.20
CA LEU A 503 7.37 -13.09 8.06
C LEU A 503 7.51 -11.61 8.46
N ASN A 504 8.68 -11.24 8.98
CA ASN A 504 8.93 -9.95 9.64
C ASN A 504 9.12 -8.73 8.72
N HIS A 505 8.69 -8.78 7.45
CA HIS A 505 8.98 -7.73 6.45
C HIS A 505 7.76 -7.07 5.82
N ILE A 506 6.62 -7.15 6.48
CA ILE A 506 5.39 -6.55 5.98
C ILE A 506 5.49 -5.02 6.03
N GLY A 507 5.32 -4.36 4.89
CA GLY A 507 5.42 -2.91 4.74
C GLY A 507 6.85 -2.38 4.74
N ASP A 508 7.87 -3.23 4.62
CA ASP A 508 9.26 -2.79 4.44
C ASP A 508 9.54 -2.27 3.02
N GLY A 509 8.59 -2.40 2.09
CA GLY A 509 8.78 -1.97 0.71
C GLY A 509 9.39 -3.05 -0.18
N LEU A 510 8.98 -4.30 0.04
CA LEU A 510 9.45 -5.48 -0.68
C LEU A 510 8.38 -6.03 -1.64
N ALA A 511 8.79 -6.74 -2.70
CA ALA A 511 7.91 -7.19 -3.77
C ALA A 511 7.15 -8.50 -3.48
N GLU A 512 7.50 -9.18 -2.38
CA GLU A 512 7.15 -10.54 -2.03
C GLU A 512 5.64 -10.74 -1.87
N TYR A 513 5.00 -9.87 -1.08
CA TYR A 513 3.57 -9.92 -0.81
C TYR A 513 2.76 -9.60 -2.07
N ALA A 514 3.17 -8.60 -2.84
CA ALA A 514 2.56 -8.26 -4.12
C ALA A 514 2.63 -9.43 -5.10
N ALA A 515 3.84 -9.99 -5.29
CA ALA A 515 4.06 -11.10 -6.22
C ALA A 515 3.27 -12.35 -5.79
N MET A 516 3.21 -12.66 -4.48
CA MET A 516 2.38 -13.73 -3.92
C MET A 516 0.91 -13.53 -4.30
N PHE A 517 0.38 -12.33 -4.02
CA PHE A 517 -1.02 -12.01 -4.29
C PHE A 517 -1.35 -12.15 -5.77
N PHE A 518 -0.56 -11.57 -6.68
CA PHE A 518 -0.83 -11.63 -8.11
C PHE A 518 -0.75 -13.06 -8.68
N ALA A 519 0.20 -13.87 -8.22
CA ALA A 519 0.29 -15.28 -8.61
C ALA A 519 -0.92 -16.09 -8.11
N MET A 520 -1.30 -15.92 -6.84
CA MET A 520 -2.48 -16.57 -6.26
C MET A 520 -3.78 -16.08 -6.92
N PHE A 521 -3.86 -14.81 -7.29
CA PHE A 521 -5.01 -14.23 -7.97
C PHE A 521 -5.16 -14.74 -9.41
N ALA A 522 -4.05 -14.93 -10.14
CA ALA A 522 -4.06 -15.61 -11.44
C ALA A 522 -4.62 -17.03 -11.33
N GLY A 523 -4.11 -17.82 -10.37
CA GLY A 523 -4.62 -19.16 -10.09
C GLY A 523 -6.09 -19.16 -9.68
N PHE A 524 -6.51 -18.20 -8.86
CA PHE A 524 -7.90 -18.01 -8.46
C PHE A 524 -8.84 -17.69 -9.62
N ILE A 525 -8.42 -16.88 -10.60
CA ILE A 525 -9.25 -16.57 -11.79
C ILE A 525 -9.48 -17.82 -12.63
N LEU A 526 -8.42 -18.59 -12.89
CA LEU A 526 -8.49 -19.85 -13.62
C LEU A 526 -9.36 -20.85 -12.87
N PHE A 527 -9.22 -20.88 -11.54
CA PHE A 527 -9.92 -21.83 -10.72
C PHE A 527 -11.38 -21.44 -10.55
N LYS A 528 -11.76 -20.19 -10.23
CA LYS A 528 -13.11 -19.81 -9.73
C LYS A 528 -14.24 -19.82 -10.77
N TRP A 529 -13.97 -19.58 -12.04
CA TRP A 529 -15.04 -19.39 -13.02
C TRP A 529 -14.92 -20.35 -14.20
N PRO A 530 -16.00 -20.59 -14.97
CA PRO A 530 -15.93 -21.38 -16.20
C PRO A 530 -14.85 -20.84 -17.15
N THR A 531 -14.06 -21.74 -17.73
CA THR A 531 -12.92 -21.34 -18.57
C THR A 531 -13.40 -20.67 -19.86
N ASN A 532 -12.82 -19.52 -20.18
CA ASN A 532 -12.94 -18.87 -21.49
C ASN A 532 -11.63 -18.13 -21.82
N TYR A 533 -11.44 -17.77 -23.10
CA TYR A 533 -10.19 -17.17 -23.56
C TYR A 533 -9.85 -15.85 -22.87
N ILE A 534 -10.85 -14.99 -22.63
CA ILE A 534 -10.65 -13.68 -21.97
C ILE A 534 -10.13 -13.87 -20.55
N ARG A 535 -10.72 -14.79 -19.78
CA ARG A 535 -10.30 -15.09 -18.40
C ARG A 535 -8.90 -15.69 -18.35
N VAL A 536 -8.59 -16.58 -19.27
CA VAL A 536 -7.25 -17.18 -19.38
C VAL A 536 -6.22 -16.12 -19.72
N LEU A 537 -6.55 -15.17 -20.61
CA LEU A 537 -5.70 -14.03 -20.92
C LEU A 537 -5.49 -13.14 -19.69
N ILE A 538 -6.56 -12.76 -18.98
CA ILE A 538 -6.47 -11.95 -17.75
C ILE A 538 -5.62 -12.67 -16.69
N ALA A 539 -5.82 -13.98 -16.49
CA ALA A 539 -5.00 -14.76 -15.56
C ALA A 539 -3.54 -14.80 -15.98
N GLY A 540 -3.26 -15.00 -17.27
CA GLY A 540 -1.90 -14.94 -17.83
C GLY A 540 -1.24 -13.57 -17.62
N SER A 541 -1.99 -12.47 -17.75
CA SER A 541 -1.50 -11.12 -17.46
C SER A 541 -1.15 -10.95 -15.99
N PHE A 542 -2.00 -11.40 -15.06
CA PHE A 542 -1.69 -11.33 -13.62
C PHE A 542 -0.50 -12.22 -13.24
N ALA A 543 -0.37 -13.40 -13.85
CA ALA A 543 0.79 -14.27 -13.65
C ALA A 543 2.07 -13.62 -14.18
N THR A 544 1.99 -12.91 -15.32
CA THR A 544 3.09 -12.12 -15.89
C THR A 544 3.51 -11.00 -14.93
N ILE A 545 2.56 -10.25 -14.37
CA ILE A 545 2.83 -9.24 -13.35
C ILE A 545 3.50 -9.86 -12.12
N GLY A 546 2.98 -11.00 -11.63
CA GLY A 546 3.57 -11.73 -10.51
C GLY A 546 5.01 -12.18 -10.77
N PHE A 547 5.32 -12.60 -12.00
CA PHE A 547 6.68 -12.91 -12.46
C PHE A 547 7.57 -11.66 -12.56
N TRP A 548 7.07 -10.55 -13.12
CA TRP A 548 7.85 -9.31 -13.24
C TRP A 548 8.18 -8.66 -11.90
N LEU A 549 7.34 -8.89 -10.89
CA LEU A 549 7.58 -8.50 -9.50
C LEU A 549 8.68 -9.32 -8.83
N HIS A 550 8.99 -10.51 -9.34
CA HIS A 550 10.07 -11.33 -8.82
C HIS A 550 10.52 -12.38 -9.86
N LEU A 551 11.67 -12.12 -10.50
CA LEU A 551 12.06 -12.78 -11.76
C LEU A 551 12.42 -14.27 -11.62
N ASP A 552 12.80 -14.74 -10.44
CA ASP A 552 13.05 -16.18 -10.22
C ASP A 552 11.76 -17.03 -10.15
N ARG A 553 10.58 -16.43 -10.34
CA ARG A 553 9.27 -17.06 -10.08
C ARG A 553 8.53 -17.48 -11.35
N ILE A 554 9.24 -17.61 -12.47
CA ILE A 554 8.62 -18.07 -13.73
C ILE A 554 8.02 -19.47 -13.62
N GLY A 555 8.65 -20.37 -12.84
CA GLY A 555 8.19 -21.74 -12.65
C GLY A 555 6.84 -21.81 -11.92
N VAL A 556 6.65 -21.02 -10.85
CA VAL A 556 5.35 -20.92 -10.17
C VAL A 556 4.31 -20.26 -11.07
N ALA A 557 4.66 -19.18 -11.79
CA ALA A 557 3.77 -18.49 -12.72
C ALA A 557 3.27 -19.40 -13.86
N GLY A 558 4.16 -20.22 -14.44
CA GLY A 558 3.82 -21.23 -15.42
C GLY A 558 2.97 -22.36 -14.82
N GLY A 559 3.34 -22.83 -13.63
CA GLY A 559 2.61 -23.88 -12.90
C GLY A 559 1.16 -23.51 -12.60
N MET A 560 0.85 -22.22 -12.38
CA MET A 560 -0.53 -21.75 -12.13
C MET A 560 -1.51 -22.13 -13.26
N ALA A 561 -1.02 -22.33 -14.50
CA ALA A 561 -1.83 -22.85 -15.62
C ALA A 561 -2.49 -24.20 -15.28
N CYS A 562 -1.84 -25.01 -14.44
CA CYS A 562 -2.36 -26.32 -14.02
C CYS A 562 -3.67 -26.22 -13.24
N PHE A 563 -4.06 -25.05 -12.71
CA PHE A 563 -5.39 -24.86 -12.10
C PHE A 563 -6.55 -24.89 -13.09
N LEU A 564 -6.28 -24.87 -14.40
CA LEU A 564 -7.25 -25.23 -15.44
C LEU A 564 -7.74 -26.69 -15.30
N ILE A 565 -6.97 -27.54 -14.62
CA ILE A 565 -7.24 -28.97 -14.49
C ILE A 565 -7.54 -29.32 -13.04
N ASN A 566 -8.60 -30.08 -12.85
CA ASN A 566 -9.06 -30.53 -11.54
C ASN A 566 -8.93 -32.06 -11.39
N SER A 567 -7.74 -32.61 -11.65
CA SER A 567 -7.47 -34.05 -11.49
C SER A 567 -7.09 -34.36 -10.04
N LYS A 568 -8.02 -34.95 -9.30
CA LYS A 568 -7.87 -35.14 -7.85
C LYS A 568 -7.78 -36.60 -7.42
N GLU A 569 -8.58 -37.49 -7.99
CA GLU A 569 -8.82 -38.81 -7.40
C GLU A 569 -8.14 -39.95 -8.15
N GLY A 570 -7.47 -40.82 -7.42
CA GLY A 570 -7.02 -42.14 -7.90
C GLY A 570 -5.56 -42.46 -7.59
N THR A 571 -5.08 -43.57 -8.16
CA THR A 571 -3.68 -43.99 -8.08
C THR A 571 -2.79 -43.02 -8.86
N VAL A 572 -1.48 -43.05 -8.58
CA VAL A 572 -0.48 -42.20 -9.25
C VAL A 572 -0.60 -42.28 -10.78
N ALA A 573 -0.61 -43.50 -11.33
CA ALA A 573 -0.72 -43.72 -12.77
C ALA A 573 -2.04 -43.18 -13.35
N PHE A 574 -3.17 -43.35 -12.65
CA PHE A 574 -4.46 -42.88 -13.10
C PHE A 574 -4.56 -41.35 -13.11
N VAL A 575 -4.09 -40.70 -12.04
CA VAL A 575 -4.12 -39.24 -11.93
C VAL A 575 -3.23 -38.59 -12.99
N TRP A 576 -2.03 -39.12 -13.24
CA TRP A 576 -1.16 -38.62 -14.31
C TRP A 576 -1.79 -38.81 -15.70
N LYS A 577 -2.35 -39.99 -15.99
CA LYS A 577 -3.02 -40.26 -17.26
C LYS A 577 -4.18 -39.28 -17.50
N ASN A 578 -5.02 -39.07 -16.49
CA ASN A 578 -6.14 -38.13 -16.58
C ASN A 578 -5.69 -36.69 -16.69
N PHE A 579 -4.64 -36.30 -15.96
CA PHE A 579 -4.08 -34.96 -16.04
C PHE A 579 -3.55 -34.68 -17.45
N LEU A 580 -2.73 -35.57 -18.01
CA LEU A 580 -2.19 -35.43 -19.36
C LEU A 580 -3.30 -35.44 -20.42
N HIS A 581 -4.32 -36.28 -20.26
CA HIS A 581 -5.50 -36.27 -21.12
C HIS A 581 -6.23 -34.92 -21.04
N ALA A 582 -6.42 -34.38 -19.84
CA ALA A 582 -7.07 -33.08 -19.64
C ALA A 582 -6.24 -31.92 -20.19
N VAL A 583 -4.91 -31.94 -20.08
CA VAL A 583 -4.01 -30.98 -20.75
C VAL A 583 -4.22 -31.05 -22.25
N ARG A 584 -4.21 -32.25 -22.84
CA ARG A 584 -4.40 -32.45 -24.28
C ARG A 584 -5.77 -31.96 -24.74
N SER A 585 -6.83 -32.20 -23.98
CA SER A 585 -8.17 -31.75 -24.33
C SER A 585 -8.34 -30.23 -24.20
N ASN A 586 -7.63 -29.58 -23.26
CA ASN A 586 -7.70 -28.15 -23.00
C ASN A 586 -6.49 -27.36 -23.52
N TRP A 587 -5.71 -27.92 -24.45
CA TRP A 587 -4.40 -27.39 -24.84
C TRP A 587 -4.45 -25.94 -25.33
N LYS A 588 -5.56 -25.53 -25.97
CA LYS A 588 -5.75 -24.15 -26.45
C LYS A 588 -5.71 -23.14 -25.30
N PHE A 589 -6.31 -23.46 -24.16
CA PHE A 589 -6.28 -22.57 -22.99
C PHE A 589 -4.88 -22.52 -22.37
N PHE A 590 -4.19 -23.65 -22.29
CA PHE A 590 -2.78 -23.67 -21.87
C PHE A 590 -1.91 -22.84 -22.80
N ALA A 591 -2.10 -22.97 -24.12
CA ALA A 591 -1.37 -22.22 -25.12
C ALA A 591 -1.60 -20.71 -24.97
N VAL A 592 -2.86 -20.25 -24.81
CA VAL A 592 -3.13 -18.83 -24.56
C VAL A 592 -2.44 -18.33 -23.29
N TYR A 593 -2.57 -19.05 -22.18
CA TYR A 593 -1.95 -18.66 -20.91
C TYR A 593 -0.42 -18.55 -21.01
N LEU A 594 0.22 -19.60 -21.53
CA LEU A 594 1.68 -19.68 -21.65
C LEU A 594 2.20 -18.70 -22.72
N THR A 595 1.42 -18.42 -23.76
CA THR A 595 1.76 -17.37 -24.74
C THR A 595 1.75 -16.00 -24.06
N THR A 596 0.74 -15.68 -23.25
CA THR A 596 0.73 -14.41 -22.50
C THR A 596 1.95 -14.29 -21.59
N LEU A 597 2.30 -15.35 -20.84
CA LEU A 597 3.48 -15.37 -19.99
C LEU A 597 4.79 -15.25 -20.80
N GLY A 598 4.89 -15.95 -21.92
CA GLY A 598 6.03 -15.91 -22.83
C GLY A 598 6.22 -14.55 -23.49
N LEU A 599 5.13 -13.88 -23.90
CA LEU A 599 5.15 -12.50 -24.36
C LEU A 599 5.60 -11.54 -23.25
N GLY A 600 5.21 -11.81 -22.01
CA GLY A 600 5.70 -11.09 -20.83
C GLY A 600 7.20 -11.21 -20.61
N LEU A 601 7.76 -12.42 -20.74
CA LEU A 601 9.22 -12.65 -20.70
C LEU A 601 9.92 -11.95 -21.87
N LEU A 602 9.37 -12.07 -23.08
CA LEU A 602 9.90 -11.44 -24.28
C LEU A 602 9.93 -9.91 -24.14
N ALA A 603 8.92 -9.31 -23.52
CA ALA A 603 8.87 -7.87 -23.29
C ALA A 603 10.04 -7.37 -22.42
N ILE A 604 10.42 -8.12 -21.37
CA ILE A 604 11.61 -7.80 -20.56
C ILE A 604 12.89 -7.88 -21.39
N ILE A 605 13.05 -8.97 -22.16
CA ILE A 605 14.25 -9.19 -22.99
C ILE A 605 14.37 -8.08 -24.04
N LEU A 606 13.28 -7.75 -24.73
CA LEU A 606 13.23 -6.68 -25.72
C LEU A 606 13.51 -5.32 -25.08
N ARG A 607 12.97 -5.07 -23.89
CA ARG A 607 13.24 -3.84 -23.14
C ARG A 607 14.73 -3.72 -22.80
N ASN A 608 15.35 -4.77 -22.25
CA ASN A 608 16.78 -4.77 -21.92
C ASN A 608 17.64 -4.62 -23.18
N GLY A 609 17.23 -5.22 -24.30
CA GLY A 609 17.90 -5.07 -25.59
C GLY A 609 17.81 -3.63 -26.13
N PHE A 610 16.63 -3.03 -26.06
CA PHE A 610 16.36 -1.69 -26.58
C PHE A 610 16.99 -0.59 -25.72
N VAL A 611 16.90 -0.70 -24.39
CA VAL A 611 17.40 0.33 -23.46
C VAL A 611 18.88 0.14 -23.14
N GLY A 612 19.28 -1.09 -22.82
CA GLY A 612 20.61 -1.39 -22.29
C GLY A 612 21.52 -2.17 -23.24
N GLY A 613 21.08 -2.44 -24.46
CA GLY A 613 21.87 -3.19 -25.45
C GLY A 613 22.09 -4.68 -25.11
N HIS A 614 21.38 -5.22 -24.11
CA HIS A 614 21.55 -6.59 -23.64
C HIS A 614 20.31 -7.45 -23.93
N PHE A 615 20.46 -8.47 -24.78
CA PHE A 615 19.38 -9.40 -25.09
C PHE A 615 19.32 -10.56 -24.07
N GLY A 616 18.79 -10.25 -22.89
CA GLY A 616 18.59 -11.20 -21.81
C GLY A 616 17.58 -10.66 -20.80
N PHE A 617 16.97 -11.53 -19.99
CA PHE A 617 15.92 -11.10 -19.04
C PHE A 617 16.49 -10.58 -17.71
N VAL A 618 17.78 -10.78 -17.46
CA VAL A 618 18.55 -10.30 -16.30
C VAL A 618 19.91 -9.83 -16.76
N SER A 619 20.55 -8.95 -15.98
CA SER A 619 21.92 -8.49 -16.23
C SER A 619 22.95 -9.62 -16.28
N PRO A 620 23.98 -9.54 -17.14
CA PRO A 620 25.14 -10.43 -17.07
C PRO A 620 25.79 -10.41 -15.68
N GLY A 621 26.22 -11.57 -15.18
CA GLY A 621 26.92 -11.66 -13.89
C GLY A 621 26.03 -11.41 -12.67
N HIS A 622 24.71 -11.50 -12.81
CA HIS A 622 23.78 -11.31 -11.70
C HIS A 622 24.09 -12.27 -10.53
N PRO A 623 24.22 -11.77 -9.28
CA PRO A 623 24.77 -12.52 -8.15
C PRO A 623 23.93 -13.74 -7.75
N ASN A 624 22.66 -13.79 -8.14
CA ASN A 624 21.82 -14.96 -7.90
C ASN A 624 22.23 -16.18 -8.74
N PHE A 625 22.86 -16.06 -9.91
CA PHE A 625 23.14 -17.23 -10.74
C PHE A 625 24.45 -17.90 -10.32
N SER A 626 24.37 -19.14 -9.81
CA SER A 626 25.54 -19.98 -9.52
C SER A 626 25.71 -21.10 -10.55
N GLY A 627 26.95 -21.57 -10.71
CA GLY A 627 27.25 -22.82 -11.42
C GLY A 627 26.98 -24.07 -10.57
N ASP A 628 26.82 -23.90 -9.25
CA ASP A 628 26.69 -25.00 -8.28
C ASP A 628 25.24 -25.31 -7.92
N LEU A 629 24.98 -26.56 -7.50
CA LEU A 629 23.71 -26.99 -6.92
C LEU A 629 23.59 -26.55 -5.46
N LEU A 630 22.55 -25.77 -5.15
CA LEU A 630 22.40 -25.09 -3.85
C LEU A 630 21.30 -25.71 -2.97
N TRP A 631 21.51 -26.93 -2.47
CA TRP A 631 20.53 -27.62 -1.60
C TRP A 631 20.19 -26.86 -0.32
N SER A 632 21.12 -26.05 0.21
CA SER A 632 20.92 -25.22 1.40
C SER A 632 19.82 -24.16 1.20
N ASN A 633 19.53 -23.74 -0.03
CA ASN A 633 18.46 -22.80 -0.32
C ASN A 633 17.07 -23.38 -0.03
N TRP A 634 16.89 -24.69 -0.26
CA TRP A 634 15.62 -25.34 0.08
C TRP A 634 15.40 -25.39 1.59
N TYR A 635 16.47 -25.58 2.36
CA TYR A 635 16.39 -25.45 3.82
C TYR A 635 15.92 -24.04 4.18
N LEU A 636 16.63 -23.02 3.69
CA LEU A 636 16.31 -21.61 3.95
C LEU A 636 14.87 -21.23 3.55
N LEU A 637 14.36 -21.73 2.42
CA LEU A 637 12.99 -21.47 1.98
C LEU A 637 11.94 -22.12 2.88
N LEU A 638 12.21 -23.34 3.36
CA LEU A 638 11.26 -24.13 4.14
C LEU A 638 11.29 -23.79 5.63
N THR A 639 12.43 -23.31 6.13
CA THR A 639 12.61 -22.99 7.55
C THR A 639 12.65 -21.49 7.81
N GLY A 640 13.00 -20.68 6.81
CA GLY A 640 13.21 -19.25 6.99
C GLY A 640 14.56 -18.88 7.61
N GLU A 641 15.40 -19.86 7.94
CA GLU A 641 16.68 -19.68 8.63
C GLU A 641 17.81 -20.40 7.86
N PRO A 642 19.02 -19.84 7.79
CA PRO A 642 20.11 -20.42 7.02
C PRO A 642 20.60 -21.72 7.66
N TRP A 643 20.88 -22.73 6.84
CA TRP A 643 21.49 -23.96 7.30
C TRP A 643 22.88 -23.66 7.91
N PRO A 644 23.26 -24.27 9.06
CA PRO A 644 22.57 -25.32 9.82
C PRO A 644 21.73 -24.82 11.01
N ASN A 645 21.35 -23.54 11.07
CA ASN A 645 20.64 -22.98 12.22
C ASN A 645 19.24 -23.59 12.38
N PHE A 646 18.91 -24.05 13.59
CA PHE A 646 17.57 -24.55 13.88
C PHE A 646 16.56 -23.40 13.93
N PRO A 647 15.38 -23.53 13.29
CA PRO A 647 14.45 -22.41 13.09
C PRO A 647 13.59 -22.11 14.32
N ILE A 648 14.21 -21.62 15.39
CA ILE A 648 13.51 -21.24 16.63
C ILE A 648 12.64 -20.00 16.40
N ASN A 649 13.14 -19.02 15.65
CA ASN A 649 12.45 -17.73 15.45
C ASN A 649 11.33 -17.81 14.40
N THR A 650 11.40 -18.81 13.52
CA THR A 650 10.49 -19.05 12.40
C THR A 650 9.82 -20.43 12.53
N MET A 651 9.58 -20.86 13.78
CA MET A 651 9.10 -22.20 14.06
C MET A 651 7.70 -22.44 13.49
N LEU A 652 6.80 -21.45 13.59
CA LEU A 652 5.45 -21.58 13.05
C LEU A 652 5.47 -21.64 11.52
N LEU A 653 6.29 -20.80 10.88
CA LEU A 653 6.58 -20.85 9.45
C LEU A 653 7.04 -22.25 9.04
N THR A 654 8.04 -22.79 9.72
CA THR A 654 8.61 -24.12 9.44
C THR A 654 7.56 -25.22 9.58
N LEU A 655 6.75 -25.17 10.64
CA LEU A 655 5.68 -26.15 10.90
C LEU A 655 4.57 -26.12 9.83
N VAL A 656 4.44 -25.04 9.07
CA VAL A 656 3.50 -24.93 7.96
C VAL A 656 4.15 -25.30 6.64
N LEU A 657 5.29 -24.69 6.33
CA LEU A 657 5.96 -24.83 5.04
C LEU A 657 6.52 -26.21 4.81
N LEU A 658 7.26 -26.75 5.78
CA LEU A 658 7.96 -28.02 5.62
C LEU A 658 6.97 -29.18 5.35
N PRO A 659 5.99 -29.49 6.23
CA PRO A 659 5.08 -30.59 5.97
C PRO A 659 4.13 -30.30 4.80
N GLY A 660 3.65 -29.05 4.64
CA GLY A 660 2.75 -28.68 3.55
C GLY A 660 3.40 -28.86 2.18
N THR A 661 4.65 -28.44 2.05
CA THR A 661 5.40 -28.54 0.79
C THR A 661 5.84 -29.97 0.51
N LEU A 662 6.44 -30.66 1.49
CA LEU A 662 6.91 -32.04 1.32
C LEU A 662 5.77 -32.99 0.94
N LEU A 663 4.65 -32.94 1.65
CA LEU A 663 3.50 -33.81 1.34
C LEU A 663 2.88 -33.47 -0.01
N GLY A 664 2.88 -32.18 -0.39
CA GLY A 664 2.47 -31.73 -1.72
C GLY A 664 3.34 -32.32 -2.84
N LEU A 665 4.67 -32.36 -2.65
CA LEU A 665 5.60 -32.96 -3.62
C LEU A 665 5.52 -34.49 -3.65
N ILE A 666 5.41 -35.13 -2.48
CA ILE A 666 5.26 -36.59 -2.38
C ILE A 666 4.03 -37.06 -3.17
N ALA A 667 2.95 -36.28 -3.20
CA ALA A 667 1.75 -36.59 -3.98
C ALA A 667 1.97 -36.69 -5.50
N LEU A 668 3.12 -36.27 -6.04
CA LEU A 668 3.51 -36.51 -7.45
C LEU A 668 3.82 -37.98 -7.72
N ILE A 669 4.45 -38.66 -6.77
CA ILE A 669 5.04 -39.99 -6.94
C ILE A 669 4.38 -41.07 -6.07
N TRP A 670 3.77 -40.67 -4.95
CA TRP A 670 3.15 -41.60 -4.00
C TRP A 670 1.84 -41.03 -3.45
N ARG A 671 0.74 -41.76 -3.65
CA ARG A 671 -0.62 -41.34 -3.30
C ARG A 671 -1.31 -42.35 -2.37
N PRO A 672 -0.86 -42.49 -1.11
CA PRO A 672 -1.60 -43.23 -0.09
C PRO A 672 -2.95 -42.56 0.17
N ARG A 673 -3.87 -43.23 0.87
CA ARG A 673 -5.25 -42.75 1.12
C ARG A 673 -5.36 -41.25 1.49
N PRO A 674 -4.52 -40.66 2.35
CA PRO A 674 -4.60 -39.23 2.69
C PRO A 674 -4.27 -38.29 1.52
N LEU A 675 -3.42 -38.73 0.60
CA LEU A 675 -2.99 -38.00 -0.61
C LEU A 675 -3.76 -38.44 -1.86
N ALA A 676 -4.65 -39.43 -1.77
CA ALA A 676 -5.37 -39.98 -2.91
C ALA A 676 -6.31 -38.96 -3.59
N ARG A 677 -6.73 -37.92 -2.85
CA ARG A 677 -7.54 -36.79 -3.34
C ARG A 677 -6.73 -35.50 -3.52
N PHE A 678 -5.41 -35.55 -3.37
CA PHE A 678 -4.57 -34.36 -3.45
C PHE A 678 -4.50 -33.83 -4.90
N PRO A 679 -4.78 -32.54 -5.15
CA PRO A 679 -4.73 -31.96 -6.50
C PRO A 679 -3.31 -31.97 -7.07
N LEU A 680 -3.11 -32.62 -8.22
CA LEU A 680 -1.81 -32.65 -8.89
C LEU A 680 -1.31 -31.23 -9.29
N SER A 681 -2.24 -30.31 -9.53
CA SER A 681 -1.92 -28.92 -9.88
C SER A 681 -1.07 -28.24 -8.80
N ILE A 682 -1.42 -28.40 -7.52
CA ILE A 682 -0.66 -27.80 -6.40
C ILE A 682 0.74 -28.39 -6.34
N SER A 683 0.87 -29.70 -6.52
CA SER A 683 2.17 -30.37 -6.53
C SER A 683 3.10 -29.87 -7.63
N ILE A 684 2.57 -29.66 -8.85
CA ILE A 684 3.33 -29.12 -9.98
C ILE A 684 3.74 -27.67 -9.72
N ILE A 685 2.86 -26.87 -9.12
CA ILE A 685 3.16 -25.48 -8.76
C ILE A 685 4.26 -25.40 -7.70
N LEU A 686 4.20 -26.25 -6.66
CA LEU A 686 5.24 -26.32 -5.62
C LEU A 686 6.60 -26.73 -6.21
N LEU A 687 6.62 -27.70 -7.12
CA LEU A 687 7.84 -28.08 -7.84
C LEU A 687 8.38 -26.91 -8.68
N GLY A 688 7.50 -26.24 -9.43
CA GLY A 688 7.84 -25.06 -10.21
C GLY A 688 8.38 -23.91 -9.37
N LEU A 689 7.89 -23.74 -8.13
CA LEU A 689 8.39 -22.73 -7.19
C LEU A 689 9.79 -23.08 -6.67
N LEU A 690 10.04 -24.34 -6.29
CA LEU A 690 11.32 -24.74 -5.70
C LEU A 690 12.45 -24.95 -6.72
N SER A 691 12.11 -25.32 -7.96
CA SER A 691 13.09 -25.67 -8.99
C SER A 691 14.14 -24.60 -9.31
N PRO A 692 13.83 -23.28 -9.36
CA PRO A 692 14.83 -22.25 -9.67
C PRO A 692 15.89 -22.15 -8.58
N TYR A 693 15.52 -22.36 -7.31
CA TYR A 693 16.41 -22.20 -6.16
C TYR A 693 17.44 -23.32 -6.00
N LEU A 694 17.39 -24.36 -6.85
CA LEU A 694 18.53 -25.29 -7.01
C LEU A 694 19.73 -24.63 -7.68
N PHE A 695 19.50 -23.59 -8.48
CA PHE A 695 20.49 -22.91 -9.32
C PHE A 695 20.64 -21.41 -9.00
N LEU A 696 19.73 -20.88 -8.17
CA LEU A 696 19.68 -19.47 -7.81
C LEU A 696 19.98 -19.26 -6.33
N HIS A 697 21.02 -18.50 -6.02
CA HIS A 697 21.29 -18.02 -4.66
C HIS A 697 20.17 -17.14 -4.14
N ILE A 698 19.88 -17.34 -2.86
CA ILE A 698 19.00 -16.50 -2.07
C ILE A 698 19.87 -15.43 -1.39
N TRP A 699 19.63 -14.16 -1.70
CA TRP A 699 20.35 -13.01 -1.14
C TRP A 699 19.40 -12.12 -0.33
N GLY A 700 19.90 -11.41 0.69
CA GLY A 700 19.10 -10.41 1.42
C GLY A 700 18.47 -10.95 2.72
N TYR A 701 17.18 -10.70 2.93
CA TYR A 701 16.51 -10.80 4.26
C TYR A 701 15.63 -12.06 4.43
N PRO A 702 16.16 -13.21 4.90
CA PRO A 702 15.33 -14.31 5.37
C PRO A 702 14.34 -13.86 6.46
N PRO A 703 13.09 -14.37 6.48
CA PRO A 703 12.53 -15.44 5.65
C PRO A 703 11.76 -14.96 4.40
N ARG A 704 12.08 -13.79 3.80
CA ARG A 704 11.23 -13.16 2.77
C ARG A 704 10.83 -14.07 1.60
N TYR A 705 11.73 -14.92 1.12
CA TYR A 705 11.50 -15.79 -0.04
C TYR A 705 10.45 -16.89 0.23
N SER A 706 10.19 -17.19 1.50
CA SER A 706 9.18 -18.15 1.94
C SER A 706 7.74 -17.64 1.75
N THR A 707 7.55 -16.33 1.53
CA THR A 707 6.22 -15.68 1.43
C THR A 707 5.33 -16.34 0.38
N GLN A 708 5.86 -16.69 -0.79
CA GLN A 708 5.05 -17.29 -1.87
C GLN A 708 4.70 -18.76 -1.65
N LEU A 709 5.54 -19.50 -0.91
CA LEU A 709 5.26 -20.89 -0.56
C LEU A 709 4.09 -20.98 0.41
N LEU A 710 3.98 -20.00 1.32
CA LEU A 710 3.04 -20.01 2.42
C LEU A 710 1.58 -20.31 2.04
N PRO A 711 0.95 -19.61 1.09
CA PRO A 711 -0.44 -19.90 0.74
C PRO A 711 -0.63 -21.32 0.17
N LEU A 712 0.31 -21.80 -0.64
CA LEU A 712 0.24 -23.15 -1.23
C LEU A 712 0.49 -24.24 -0.20
N ALA A 713 1.44 -24.03 0.71
CA ALA A 713 1.73 -24.96 1.80
C ALA A 713 0.58 -25.04 2.82
N ALA A 714 0.01 -23.89 3.21
CA ALA A 714 -1.16 -23.83 4.08
C ALA A 714 -2.36 -24.57 3.45
N LEU A 715 -2.62 -24.34 2.16
CA LEU A 715 -3.67 -25.03 1.41
C LEU A 715 -3.42 -26.54 1.32
N SER A 716 -2.16 -26.94 1.10
CA SER A 716 -1.75 -28.35 1.06
C SER A 716 -2.05 -29.05 2.38
N LEU A 717 -1.67 -28.44 3.52
CA LEU A 717 -2.00 -28.95 4.85
C LEU A 717 -3.52 -29.05 5.05
N GLY A 718 -4.26 -28.00 4.69
CA GLY A 718 -5.73 -28.00 4.77
C GLY A 718 -6.36 -29.19 4.03
N ILE A 719 -5.91 -29.46 2.80
CA ILE A 719 -6.39 -30.59 1.98
C ILE A 719 -6.09 -31.92 2.67
N ILE A 720 -4.87 -32.10 3.16
CA ILE A 720 -4.40 -33.34 3.77
C ILE A 720 -5.20 -33.64 5.04
N PHE A 721 -5.29 -32.67 5.96
CA PHE A 721 -6.06 -32.84 7.19
C PHE A 721 -7.56 -33.01 6.93
N GLY A 722 -8.12 -32.32 5.91
CA GLY A 722 -9.50 -32.51 5.49
C GLY A 722 -9.78 -33.94 5.02
N ASN A 723 -8.88 -34.49 4.20
CA ASN A 723 -8.98 -35.88 3.74
C ASN A 723 -8.88 -36.88 4.90
N PHE A 724 -7.95 -36.68 5.84
CA PHE A 724 -7.84 -37.52 7.04
C PHE A 724 -9.13 -37.53 7.85
N SER A 725 -9.69 -36.36 8.16
CA SER A 725 -10.95 -36.24 8.92
C SER A 725 -12.11 -37.00 8.26
N SER A 726 -12.25 -36.86 6.93
CA SER A 726 -13.30 -37.56 6.18
C SER A 726 -13.16 -39.09 6.23
N SER A 727 -11.93 -39.61 6.26
CA SER A 727 -11.65 -41.05 6.28
C SER A 727 -11.90 -41.72 7.64
N VAL A 728 -11.74 -40.96 8.73
CA VAL A 728 -11.99 -41.43 10.11
C VAL A 728 -13.48 -41.43 10.41
N GLY A 729 -14.23 -40.43 9.92
CA GLY A 729 -15.69 -40.35 10.08
C GLY A 729 -16.45 -41.52 9.44
N THR A 730 -15.98 -42.05 8.30
CA THR A 730 -16.57 -43.23 7.66
C THR A 730 -16.37 -44.53 8.43
N LYS A 731 -15.33 -44.64 9.29
CA LYS A 731 -15.10 -45.83 10.13
C LYS A 731 -15.94 -45.85 11.41
N LYS A 732 -16.54 -44.73 11.83
CA LYS A 732 -17.43 -44.65 13.00
C LYS A 732 -18.92 -44.89 12.66
N ARG A 733 -19.26 -45.01 11.38
CA ARG A 733 -20.64 -45.23 10.88
C ARG A 733 -20.82 -46.56 10.15
N ALA A 734 -19.76 -47.36 10.03
CA ALA A 734 -19.79 -48.77 9.64
C ALA A 734 -19.49 -49.60 10.88
#